data_AF-A0A815KUQ4-F1
#
_entry.id   AF-A0A815KUQ4-F1
#
_cell.length_a   1.000
_cell.length_b   1.000
_cell.length_c   1.000
_cell.angle_alpha   90.00
_cell.angle_beta   90.00
_cell.angle_gamma   90.00
#
_symmetry.space_group_name_H-M   'P 1'
#
loop_
_entity.id
_entity.type
_entity.pdbx_description
1 polymer ?
#
loop_
_entity_poly.entity_id
_entity_poly.type
_entity_poly.pdbx_seq_one_letter_code
_entity_poly.pdbx_strand_id
1 'polypeptide(L)'
;MKTTNNLSNEVKISSSTKIIVSTARSHLIHTIRNFNLFSSNPLWSPSLTVNEQILSTRIFIILISISLLIVISYASLSIRTRTITLKKFSISDFEQFETLYPNTIKAPCTEVAVRYDKFLHVSAKFHQICSSPFIRKKWISSLFLYNATSHNILDFRTFAFSHYRSLGLLCQLARQAVNDAYDMFYSNRLINRYSFSRVQFNEVSSVVTVNFYRNLLTNEKRILSILSMFTSKNQLISALRTNNYMVSKPGSKMFISYDRIYKELNGTEENFCECTLRDNQCVHPAGAFYNVTLPNLEKEVEDDPSPQFQIPGLMAGCLPLEAIRQSTLECLYNQSCIDVISIQPKVSRPRALNVSLTRFPLNLTIGSLFDNYLFIESWENRSSFENYFAACAPRYLSYSFESRFYLGTIITMSLNAFGGLVIALQLITPALVKIFKLIKWKKQRTEQTTTVEPRHVQIEITNKLLKQRKQAVVIHIHRTIRNFNLFPLKNKNDPDDERIGIIATRLYIFLTIIGLITLSIYTSLLKRNKTYSVDRPSFTKFEEFYSMYSSTLTCSCSHLSMSYGRIISLSPRFHSICSSEYLKDDWLSYFGRGSIPNDTYELLLIDFRASGEWIFQMLSILCKISSETVNDAIRIFQSNRFVTMNTLSRSQFTMETKTRMKQFEQNSIVLLFSLIRLIRSSIRTNQLIENMWMNTQTFSIYDNTTSKWSIRFQSSNLHKNSCSCSLSKECTSPIGFYLRTDTHHSEPNVTVPGLVLGCYAMDSILLSTLECFYDKKCIQILLDKYDFDIVGLVSPLNKRASQIRPLQKENSRFLPNATIREIFSNLFVEDWMYSSNYTAYYERCAPTHCTYTSDPPSVEKKFQHQEIIATRIYIFLFILCLIAVFIYSGPFSEETRSIKIPHPTMSIVEKLYQKNISSLSCPCSNAAVPYSTFLTLIPHYHSICSSEYISLSYRIDLLKKNENISLALSNHYRLIASLCRSSRRFIEYAIQMFGTRELVGVETLTHSSFDNQIKPSIPVFIRETSNYYRRVVSFIVRSFSVNQLLHIFTTNWQLSFSDENELYIIKTFPRHFPSSNCSCATSYDCSEQLTNDIVMGCFPYDGFRLSKFSNVSLGKLNNRFFIETWENYTNYTNYFQACRTSECHYTLPDKNNPIFMLTTLLGVYGGK
;
A
#
# COMPACT_ATOMS: atom_id res chain seq x y z
N MET A 1 -34.06 38.44 -35.02
CA MET A 1 -35.38 38.74 -35.63
C MET A 1 -36.37 39.23 -34.57
N LYS A 2 -36.53 40.55 -34.42
CA LYS A 2 -37.81 41.25 -34.27
C LYS A 2 -37.53 42.75 -34.21
N THR A 3 -38.04 43.46 -35.21
CA THR A 3 -37.98 44.91 -35.38
C THR A 3 -39.10 45.59 -34.60
N THR A 4 -38.86 46.82 -34.14
CA THR A 4 -39.78 47.95 -34.31
C THR A 4 -39.03 49.27 -34.13
N ASN A 5 -39.36 50.25 -34.97
CA ASN A 5 -38.68 51.54 -35.07
C ASN A 5 -39.28 52.61 -34.15
N ASN A 6 -38.54 53.72 -34.07
CA ASN A 6 -39.03 55.09 -33.81
C ASN A 6 -40.49 55.34 -34.25
N LEU A 7 -41.27 56.09 -33.48
CA LEU A 7 -41.29 57.54 -33.65
C LEU A 7 -41.88 58.27 -32.43
N SER A 8 -41.39 59.47 -32.17
CA SER A 8 -41.99 60.47 -31.30
C SER A 8 -43.35 60.94 -31.82
N ASN A 9 -44.33 61.09 -30.94
CA ASN A 9 -45.43 62.04 -31.14
C ASN A 9 -45.73 62.73 -29.80
N GLU A 10 -45.31 63.99 -29.69
CA GLU A 10 -45.71 64.88 -28.60
C GLU A 10 -47.18 65.26 -28.79
N VAL A 11 -48.04 64.90 -27.83
CA VAL A 11 -49.34 65.58 -27.64
C VAL A 11 -49.30 66.33 -26.32
N LYS A 12 -49.41 67.66 -26.44
CA LYS A 12 -49.32 68.67 -25.38
C LYS A 12 -50.03 68.32 -24.06
N ILE A 13 -49.25 67.96 -23.05
CA ILE A 13 -49.56 68.25 -21.63
C ILE A 13 -48.31 68.83 -20.95
N SER A 14 -47.78 69.93 -21.48
CA SER A 14 -46.52 70.56 -21.02
C SER A 14 -46.68 71.81 -20.14
N SER A 15 -47.91 72.33 -19.98
CA SER A 15 -48.24 73.36 -18.99
C SER A 15 -48.62 72.75 -17.64
N SER A 16 -49.49 71.73 -17.63
CA SER A 16 -50.03 71.13 -16.41
C SER A 16 -48.97 70.44 -15.55
N THR A 17 -48.08 69.64 -16.13
CA THR A 17 -47.03 68.93 -15.37
C THR A 17 -45.90 69.87 -14.91
N LYS A 18 -45.55 70.91 -15.68
CA LYS A 18 -44.59 71.92 -15.19
C LYS A 18 -45.16 72.73 -14.03
N ILE A 19 -46.47 73.04 -14.03
CA ILE A 19 -47.14 73.72 -12.91
C ILE A 19 -47.35 72.77 -11.73
N ILE A 20 -47.73 71.51 -11.94
CA ILE A 20 -47.85 70.52 -10.86
C ILE A 20 -46.48 70.23 -10.24
N VAL A 21 -45.42 70.10 -11.02
CA VAL A 21 -44.06 69.90 -10.50
C VAL A 21 -43.50 71.18 -9.88
N SER A 22 -43.76 72.39 -10.41
CA SER A 22 -43.30 73.63 -9.76
C SER A 22 -44.08 73.96 -8.50
N THR A 23 -45.38 73.68 -8.45
CA THR A 23 -46.25 73.86 -7.27
C THR A 23 -46.02 72.76 -6.24
N ALA A 24 -45.85 71.49 -6.65
CA ALA A 24 -45.41 70.44 -5.72
C ALA A 24 -44.00 70.71 -5.21
N ARG A 25 -43.08 71.25 -6.04
CA ARG A 25 -41.73 71.64 -5.60
C ARG A 25 -41.76 72.88 -4.71
N SER A 26 -42.59 73.88 -4.97
CA SER A 26 -42.71 75.06 -4.10
C SER A 26 -43.40 74.69 -2.79
N HIS A 27 -44.47 73.89 -2.82
CA HIS A 27 -45.15 73.36 -1.64
C HIS A 27 -44.24 72.43 -0.84
N LEU A 28 -43.46 71.55 -1.48
CA LEU A 28 -42.48 70.68 -0.81
C LEU A 28 -41.32 71.52 -0.23
N ILE A 29 -40.79 72.51 -0.95
CA ILE A 29 -39.74 73.41 -0.42
C ILE A 29 -40.29 74.26 0.74
N HIS A 30 -41.53 74.73 0.67
CA HIS A 30 -42.20 75.46 1.75
C HIS A 30 -42.45 74.56 2.96
N THR A 31 -42.96 73.34 2.72
CA THR A 31 -43.20 72.32 3.76
C THR A 31 -41.89 71.90 4.41
N ILE A 32 -40.81 71.68 3.65
CA ILE A 32 -39.45 71.36 4.16
C ILE A 32 -38.81 72.54 4.88
N ARG A 33 -38.97 73.78 4.38
CA ARG A 33 -38.45 74.99 5.06
C ARG A 33 -39.07 75.17 6.44
N ASN A 34 -40.37 74.90 6.55
CA ASN A 34 -41.16 75.02 7.77
C ASN A 34 -41.29 73.67 8.53
N PHE A 35 -40.65 72.60 8.04
CA PHE A 35 -40.75 71.27 8.66
C PHE A 35 -40.05 71.30 10.00
N ASN A 36 -40.80 70.95 11.03
CA ASN A 36 -40.36 71.10 12.40
C ASN A 36 -40.81 69.90 13.23
N LEU A 37 -39.94 68.88 13.31
CA LEU A 37 -40.12 67.68 14.14
C LEU A 37 -40.12 67.99 15.65
N PHE A 38 -39.73 69.21 16.04
CA PHE A 38 -39.69 69.71 17.42
C PHE A 38 -40.69 70.87 17.62
N SER A 39 -41.79 70.91 16.85
CA SER A 39 -42.80 71.98 16.85
C SER A 39 -43.76 71.94 18.04
N SER A 40 -44.13 70.73 18.51
CA SER A 40 -44.64 70.57 19.87
C SER A 40 -43.46 70.78 20.84
N ASN A 41 -43.67 71.57 21.90
CA ASN A 41 -42.65 71.78 22.93
C ASN A 41 -42.11 70.41 23.37
N PRO A 42 -40.82 70.09 23.14
CA PRO A 42 -40.28 68.82 23.59
C PRO A 42 -40.41 68.77 25.11
N LEU A 43 -41.00 67.69 25.66
CA LEU A 43 -41.22 67.52 27.11
C LEU A 43 -39.96 67.81 27.93
N TRP A 44 -38.79 67.61 27.31
CA TRP A 44 -37.46 67.61 27.89
C TRP A 44 -36.75 69.00 27.91
N SER A 45 -37.35 70.11 27.48
CA SER A 45 -36.69 71.44 27.45
C SER A 45 -37.64 72.64 27.66
N PRO A 46 -37.18 73.73 28.33
CA PRO A 46 -37.82 75.04 28.19
C PRO A 46 -37.92 75.44 26.71
N SER A 47 -38.94 76.22 26.38
CA SER A 47 -39.35 76.56 25.01
C SER A 47 -38.21 77.03 24.12
N LEU A 48 -37.80 76.16 23.19
CA LEU A 48 -36.93 76.52 22.06
C LEU A 48 -37.67 77.53 21.18
N THR A 49 -36.98 78.57 20.71
CA THR A 49 -37.55 79.49 19.72
C THR A 49 -37.81 78.74 18.41
N VAL A 50 -38.80 79.18 17.62
CA VAL A 50 -39.22 78.50 16.36
C VAL A 50 -38.01 78.24 15.43
N ASN A 51 -37.07 79.18 15.35
CA ASN A 51 -35.84 79.05 14.57
C ASN A 51 -34.89 77.94 15.09
N GLU A 52 -34.84 77.69 16.40
CA GLU A 52 -34.03 76.63 17.00
C GLU A 52 -34.68 75.26 16.86
N GLN A 53 -36.01 75.18 16.86
CA GLN A 53 -36.75 73.94 16.61
C GLN A 53 -36.56 73.48 15.15
N ILE A 54 -36.66 74.41 14.20
CA ILE A 54 -36.37 74.15 12.78
C ILE A 54 -34.89 73.77 12.57
N LEU A 55 -33.95 74.43 13.24
CA LEU A 55 -32.53 74.06 13.16
C LEU A 55 -32.26 72.66 13.75
N SER A 56 -32.88 72.33 14.89
CA SER A 56 -32.81 70.99 15.50
C SER A 56 -33.38 69.93 14.57
N THR A 57 -34.52 70.22 13.91
CA THR A 57 -35.11 69.34 12.89
C THR A 57 -34.15 69.03 11.75
N ARG A 58 -33.44 70.05 11.24
CA ARG A 58 -32.47 69.87 10.15
C ARG A 58 -31.25 69.04 10.57
N ILE A 59 -30.69 69.30 11.75
CA ILE A 59 -29.54 68.52 12.26
C ILE A 59 -29.96 67.06 12.53
N PHE A 60 -31.14 66.83 13.09
CA PHE A 60 -31.68 65.49 13.32
C PHE A 60 -31.81 64.70 12.01
N ILE A 61 -32.42 65.32 10.98
CA ILE A 61 -32.60 64.70 9.65
C ILE A 61 -31.24 64.39 8.98
N ILE A 62 -30.25 65.28 9.10
CA ILE A 62 -28.90 65.03 8.58
C ILE A 62 -28.23 63.86 9.30
N LEU A 63 -28.24 63.85 10.64
CA LEU A 63 -27.59 62.81 11.43
C LEU A 63 -28.22 61.43 11.20
N ILE A 64 -29.56 61.33 11.20
CA ILE A 64 -30.22 60.03 10.97
C ILE A 64 -29.99 59.52 9.54
N SER A 65 -29.93 60.42 8.55
CA SER A 65 -29.64 60.05 7.16
C SER A 65 -28.20 59.54 7.01
N ILE A 66 -27.21 60.19 7.63
CA ILE A 66 -25.81 59.75 7.61
C ILE A 66 -25.67 58.39 8.30
N SER A 67 -26.26 58.22 9.48
CA SER A 67 -26.19 56.95 10.23
C SER A 67 -26.85 55.78 9.46
N LEU A 68 -28.01 56.00 8.84
CA LEU A 68 -28.64 54.98 7.99
C LEU A 68 -27.79 54.67 6.75
N LEU A 69 -27.20 55.68 6.11
CA LEU A 69 -26.33 55.49 4.95
C LEU A 69 -25.06 54.70 5.30
N ILE A 70 -24.50 54.89 6.51
CA ILE A 70 -23.39 54.07 7.04
C ILE A 70 -23.83 52.61 7.23
N VAL A 71 -24.99 52.36 7.86
CA VAL A 71 -25.51 50.99 8.08
C VAL A 71 -25.79 50.28 6.75
N ILE A 72 -26.41 50.97 5.79
CA ILE A 72 -26.68 50.44 4.44
C ILE A 72 -25.38 50.17 3.68
N SER A 73 -24.39 51.07 3.78
CA SER A 73 -23.08 50.88 3.12
C SER A 73 -22.33 49.68 3.70
N TYR A 74 -22.31 49.55 5.04
CA TYR A 74 -21.71 48.40 5.72
C TYR A 74 -22.40 47.09 5.33
N ALA A 75 -23.73 47.04 5.33
CA ALA A 75 -24.50 45.87 4.92
C ALA A 75 -24.36 45.54 3.42
N SER A 76 -24.15 46.53 2.55
CA SER A 76 -23.94 46.34 1.11
C SER A 76 -22.52 45.85 0.77
N LEU A 77 -21.51 46.26 1.55
CA LEU A 77 -20.10 45.91 1.37
C LEU A 77 -19.70 44.59 2.07
N SER A 78 -20.49 44.13 3.03
CA SER A 78 -20.22 42.88 3.75
C SER A 78 -20.49 41.65 2.87
N ILE A 79 -19.47 40.81 2.72
CA ILE A 79 -19.49 39.56 1.97
C ILE A 79 -19.65 38.40 2.95
N ARG A 80 -20.50 37.43 2.62
CA ARG A 80 -20.69 36.20 3.39
C ARG A 80 -20.55 34.97 2.49
N THR A 81 -19.78 33.99 2.96
CA THR A 81 -19.72 32.66 2.37
C THR A 81 -21.07 31.96 2.54
N ARG A 82 -21.64 31.47 1.44
CA ARG A 82 -22.89 30.71 1.43
C ARG A 82 -22.62 29.31 0.88
N THR A 83 -23.06 28.31 1.62
CA THR A 83 -22.98 26.90 1.22
C THR A 83 -24.36 26.43 0.75
N ILE A 84 -24.42 25.82 -0.43
CA ILE A 84 -25.60 25.12 -0.94
C ILE A 84 -25.41 23.62 -0.72
N THR A 85 -26.49 22.89 -0.45
CA THR A 85 -26.48 21.43 -0.29
C THR A 85 -27.65 20.80 -1.03
N LEU A 86 -27.34 19.97 -2.03
CA LEU A 86 -28.30 19.23 -2.86
C LEU A 86 -28.37 17.78 -2.36
N LYS A 87 -29.54 17.35 -1.87
CA LYS A 87 -29.76 15.98 -1.36
C LYS A 87 -29.99 14.93 -2.46
N LYS A 88 -30.30 15.37 -3.68
CA LYS A 88 -30.41 14.55 -4.89
C LYS A 88 -29.75 15.33 -6.03
N PHE A 89 -28.91 14.65 -6.79
CA PHE A 89 -28.15 15.20 -7.92
C PHE A 89 -27.71 14.04 -8.82
N SER A 90 -27.50 14.33 -10.11
CA SER A 90 -27.01 13.41 -11.13
C SER A 90 -25.48 13.51 -11.27
N ILE A 91 -24.89 12.60 -12.06
CA ILE A 91 -23.47 12.68 -12.46
C ILE A 91 -23.21 14.00 -13.22
N SER A 92 -24.15 14.43 -14.09
CA SER A 92 -24.02 15.68 -14.84
C SER A 92 -24.02 16.90 -13.93
N ASP A 93 -24.84 16.90 -12.86
CA ASP A 93 -24.83 17.99 -11.87
C ASP A 93 -23.49 18.04 -11.13
N PHE A 94 -22.94 16.87 -10.74
CA PHE A 94 -21.63 16.78 -10.11
C PHE A 94 -20.52 17.36 -10.99
N GLU A 95 -20.43 16.89 -12.24
CA GLU A 95 -19.41 17.35 -13.21
C GLU A 95 -19.58 18.86 -13.52
N GLN A 96 -20.82 19.36 -13.66
CA GLN A 96 -21.09 20.78 -13.86
C GLN A 96 -20.62 21.63 -12.68
N PHE A 97 -21.06 21.31 -11.46
CA PHE A 97 -20.66 22.08 -10.28
C PHE A 97 -19.18 21.94 -9.95
N GLU A 98 -18.53 20.83 -10.34
CA GLU A 98 -17.08 20.64 -10.20
C GLU A 98 -16.31 21.65 -11.06
N THR A 99 -16.73 21.89 -12.31
CA THR A 99 -16.09 22.92 -13.16
C THR A 99 -16.31 24.34 -12.64
N LEU A 100 -17.45 24.63 -12.02
CA LEU A 100 -17.80 25.96 -11.49
C LEU A 100 -17.16 26.25 -10.12
N TYR A 101 -17.04 25.24 -9.25
CA TYR A 101 -16.64 25.39 -7.85
C TYR A 101 -15.59 24.35 -7.40
N PRO A 102 -14.48 24.14 -8.16
CA PRO A 102 -13.56 23.02 -7.94
C PRO A 102 -12.89 23.02 -6.56
N ASN A 103 -12.76 24.20 -5.93
CA ASN A 103 -12.11 24.36 -4.64
C ASN A 103 -13.04 24.15 -3.42
N THR A 104 -14.36 24.14 -3.61
CA THR A 104 -15.33 24.10 -2.49
C THR A 104 -16.37 22.97 -2.60
N ILE A 105 -16.45 22.30 -3.76
CA ILE A 105 -17.33 21.16 -3.99
C ILE A 105 -16.94 19.94 -3.15
N LYS A 106 -17.93 19.25 -2.59
CA LYS A 106 -17.80 18.03 -1.80
C LYS A 106 -18.98 17.10 -2.08
N ALA A 107 -18.69 15.85 -2.44
CA ALA A 107 -19.67 14.79 -2.69
C ALA A 107 -19.31 13.53 -1.88
N PRO A 108 -19.63 13.47 -0.57
CA PRO A 108 -19.20 12.35 0.30
C PRO A 108 -19.85 11.02 -0.10
N CYS A 109 -19.04 9.97 -0.30
CA CYS A 109 -19.50 8.62 -0.62
C CYS A 109 -20.26 7.99 0.56
N THR A 110 -21.20 7.09 0.25
CA THR A 110 -21.80 6.18 1.23
C THR A 110 -20.92 4.95 1.47
N GLU A 111 -20.40 4.31 0.40
CA GLU A 111 -19.37 3.27 0.51
C GLU A 111 -17.98 3.88 0.23
N VAL A 112 -17.15 3.94 1.28
CA VAL A 112 -15.86 4.65 1.26
C VAL A 112 -14.73 3.83 0.60
N ALA A 113 -14.98 2.55 0.30
CA ALA A 113 -13.97 1.57 -0.12
C ALA A 113 -14.52 0.64 -1.22
N VAL A 114 -14.67 1.14 -2.44
CA VAL A 114 -15.31 0.43 -3.57
C VAL A 114 -14.38 -0.66 -4.12
N ARG A 115 -14.85 -1.91 -4.25
CA ARG A 115 -14.05 -3.00 -4.84
C ARG A 115 -13.75 -2.78 -6.33
N TYR A 116 -12.58 -3.23 -6.78
CA TYR A 116 -12.15 -3.07 -8.18
C TYR A 116 -13.08 -3.78 -9.17
N ASP A 117 -13.68 -4.93 -8.81
CA ASP A 117 -14.62 -5.68 -9.66
C ASP A 117 -15.88 -4.90 -10.07
N LYS A 118 -16.21 -3.82 -9.35
CA LYS A 118 -17.38 -2.99 -9.66
C LYS A 118 -17.13 -2.03 -10.83
N PHE A 119 -15.89 -1.63 -11.08
CA PHE A 119 -15.59 -0.53 -12.01
C PHE A 119 -14.41 -0.80 -12.96
N LEU A 120 -13.60 -1.84 -12.72
CA LEU A 120 -12.54 -2.30 -13.62
C LEU A 120 -12.89 -3.69 -14.18
N HIS A 121 -12.68 -3.86 -15.47
CA HIS A 121 -12.69 -5.15 -16.15
C HIS A 121 -11.41 -5.30 -16.96
N VAL A 122 -10.57 -6.24 -16.52
CA VAL A 122 -9.28 -6.60 -17.12
C VAL A 122 -9.34 -8.05 -17.58
N SER A 123 -9.08 -8.32 -18.87
CA SER A 123 -8.95 -9.68 -19.41
C SER A 123 -7.71 -9.82 -20.32
N ALA A 124 -7.13 -11.02 -20.39
CA ALA A 124 -5.89 -11.31 -21.12
C ALA A 124 -6.16 -12.23 -22.31
N LYS A 125 -5.77 -11.79 -23.50
CA LYS A 125 -5.72 -12.64 -24.70
C LYS A 125 -4.34 -13.29 -24.79
N PHE A 126 -4.28 -14.61 -24.57
CA PHE A 126 -3.04 -15.37 -24.67
C PHE A 126 -2.62 -15.65 -26.13
N HIS A 127 -1.31 -15.74 -26.35
CA HIS A 127 -0.67 -16.16 -27.59
C HIS A 127 -1.20 -17.52 -28.03
N GLN A 128 -1.48 -17.66 -29.33
CA GLN A 128 -2.10 -18.84 -29.93
C GLN A 128 -1.39 -20.17 -29.60
N ILE A 129 -0.07 -20.13 -29.35
CA ILE A 129 0.71 -21.29 -28.89
C ILE A 129 0.07 -21.98 -27.67
N CYS A 130 -0.46 -21.20 -26.71
CA CYS A 130 -1.03 -21.71 -25.47
C CYS A 130 -2.44 -22.33 -25.64
N SER A 131 -3.04 -22.27 -26.83
CA SER A 131 -4.26 -23.02 -27.20
C SER A 131 -4.03 -24.05 -28.32
N SER A 132 -2.85 -24.01 -28.96
CA SER A 132 -2.48 -24.83 -30.12
C SER A 132 -2.43 -26.35 -29.84
N PRO A 133 -2.31 -27.19 -30.89
CA PRO A 133 -2.00 -28.60 -30.73
C PRO A 133 -0.58 -28.88 -30.19
N PHE A 134 0.37 -27.96 -30.36
CA PHE A 134 1.79 -28.16 -30.04
C PHE A 134 2.08 -28.37 -28.55
N ILE A 135 1.19 -27.95 -27.66
CA ILE A 135 1.32 -28.17 -26.21
C ILE A 135 0.47 -29.35 -25.70
N ARG A 136 -0.18 -30.13 -26.60
CA ARG A 136 -1.09 -31.22 -26.22
C ARG A 136 -0.37 -32.56 -26.21
N LYS A 137 -0.80 -33.47 -25.32
CA LYS A 137 -0.21 -34.82 -25.14
C LYS A 137 -0.07 -35.61 -26.45
N LYS A 138 -1.03 -35.48 -27.39
CA LYS A 138 -0.98 -36.17 -28.69
C LYS A 138 0.27 -35.80 -29.51
N TRP A 139 0.57 -34.51 -29.64
CA TRP A 139 1.77 -34.03 -30.36
C TRP A 139 3.05 -34.34 -29.61
N ILE A 140 3.07 -34.05 -28.31
CA ILE A 140 4.23 -34.33 -27.45
C ILE A 140 4.63 -35.81 -27.50
N SER A 141 3.65 -36.73 -27.49
CA SER A 141 3.92 -38.17 -27.57
C SER A 141 4.36 -38.63 -28.96
N SER A 142 4.02 -37.90 -30.04
CA SER A 142 4.49 -38.20 -31.40
C SER A 142 5.92 -37.72 -31.67
N LEU A 143 6.47 -36.87 -30.81
CA LEU A 143 7.87 -36.43 -30.81
C LEU A 143 8.78 -37.28 -29.92
N PHE A 144 8.25 -38.31 -29.26
CA PHE A 144 9.00 -39.13 -28.32
C PHE A 144 9.48 -40.42 -28.98
N LEU A 145 10.77 -40.72 -28.80
CA LEU A 145 11.42 -41.99 -29.15
C LEU A 145 11.91 -42.69 -27.88
N TYR A 146 11.71 -44.01 -27.80
CA TYR A 146 12.15 -44.78 -26.62
C TYR A 146 13.67 -44.74 -26.43
N ASN A 147 14.42 -44.75 -27.54
CA ASN A 147 15.87 -44.64 -27.61
C ASN A 147 16.38 -43.19 -27.79
N ALA A 148 15.60 -42.16 -27.42
CA ALA A 148 15.94 -40.75 -27.65
C ALA A 148 17.37 -40.35 -27.20
N THR A 149 17.87 -40.97 -26.13
CA THR A 149 19.19 -40.72 -25.52
C THR A 149 20.36 -41.41 -26.23
N SER A 150 20.05 -42.13 -27.32
CA SER A 150 20.96 -42.75 -28.30
C SER A 150 20.95 -42.01 -29.65
N HIS A 151 20.76 -40.69 -29.59
CA HIS A 151 20.98 -39.76 -30.69
C HIS A 151 22.00 -38.70 -30.25
N ASN A 152 22.48 -37.89 -31.21
CA ASN A 152 23.33 -36.74 -30.90
C ASN A 152 22.61 -35.74 -29.96
N ILE A 153 23.35 -35.03 -29.10
CA ILE A 153 22.78 -34.09 -28.12
C ILE A 153 22.19 -32.81 -28.74
N LEU A 154 22.55 -32.51 -29.99
CA LEU A 154 21.99 -31.44 -30.82
C LEU A 154 20.78 -31.92 -31.64
N ASP A 155 20.55 -33.23 -31.71
CA ASP A 155 19.41 -33.79 -32.44
C ASP A 155 18.11 -33.54 -31.70
N PHE A 156 17.15 -32.90 -32.38
CA PHE A 156 15.88 -32.54 -31.77
C PHE A 156 15.11 -33.75 -31.22
N ARG A 157 15.29 -34.95 -31.77
CA ARG A 157 14.59 -36.17 -31.34
C ARG A 157 15.00 -36.60 -29.93
N THR A 158 16.16 -36.14 -29.45
CA THR A 158 16.66 -36.35 -28.09
C THR A 158 15.80 -35.63 -27.04
N PHE A 159 15.34 -34.39 -27.33
CA PHE A 159 14.76 -33.50 -26.30
C PHE A 159 13.45 -32.79 -26.69
N ALA A 160 13.02 -32.79 -27.96
CA ALA A 160 11.91 -31.96 -28.43
C ALA A 160 10.59 -32.26 -27.70
N PHE A 161 10.27 -33.54 -27.45
CA PHE A 161 9.09 -33.89 -26.65
C PHE A 161 9.09 -33.18 -25.29
N SER A 162 10.26 -33.02 -24.68
CA SER A 162 10.45 -32.33 -23.40
C SER A 162 10.37 -30.81 -23.56
N HIS A 163 10.86 -30.24 -24.66
CA HIS A 163 10.71 -28.81 -24.98
C HIS A 163 9.23 -28.42 -25.12
N TYR A 164 8.44 -29.21 -25.87
CA TYR A 164 6.99 -28.95 -26.01
C TYR A 164 6.23 -29.19 -24.69
N ARG A 165 6.70 -30.09 -23.81
CA ARG A 165 6.19 -30.18 -22.42
C ARG A 165 6.52 -28.93 -21.60
N SER A 166 7.74 -28.42 -21.67
CA SER A 166 8.18 -27.18 -21.01
C SER A 166 7.37 -25.98 -21.49
N LEU A 167 7.14 -25.84 -22.79
CA LEU A 167 6.30 -24.80 -23.38
C LEU A 167 4.84 -24.90 -22.90
N GLY A 168 4.29 -26.12 -22.83
CA GLY A 168 2.98 -26.37 -22.23
C GLY A 168 2.91 -26.01 -20.74
N LEU A 169 3.98 -26.28 -19.98
CA LEU A 169 4.09 -25.91 -18.56
C LEU A 169 4.13 -24.39 -18.36
N LEU A 170 4.91 -23.65 -19.16
CA LEU A 170 4.97 -22.20 -19.10
C LEU A 170 3.63 -21.55 -19.49
N CYS A 171 2.96 -22.06 -20.53
CA CYS A 171 1.59 -21.65 -20.89
C CYS A 171 0.56 -21.97 -19.78
N GLN A 172 0.71 -23.09 -19.07
CA GLN A 172 -0.14 -23.42 -17.92
C GLN A 172 0.11 -22.45 -16.76
N LEU A 173 1.38 -22.17 -16.43
CA LEU A 173 1.76 -21.24 -15.37
C LEU A 173 1.21 -19.84 -15.66
N ALA A 174 1.43 -19.33 -16.88
CA ALA A 174 0.92 -18.03 -17.33
C ALA A 174 -0.59 -17.87 -17.08
N ARG A 175 -1.39 -18.86 -17.49
CA ARG A 175 -2.85 -18.86 -17.29
C ARG A 175 -3.26 -18.93 -15.83
N GLN A 176 -2.61 -19.79 -15.04
CA GLN A 176 -2.91 -19.92 -13.62
C GLN A 176 -2.53 -18.66 -12.85
N ALA A 177 -1.37 -18.06 -13.16
CA ALA A 177 -0.91 -16.81 -12.55
C ALA A 177 -1.85 -15.63 -12.84
N VAL A 178 -2.31 -15.49 -14.09
CA VAL A 178 -3.31 -14.48 -14.47
C VAL A 178 -4.63 -14.67 -13.71
N ASN A 179 -5.16 -15.90 -13.67
CA ASN A 179 -6.42 -16.19 -12.97
C ASN A 179 -6.34 -15.92 -11.46
N ASP A 180 -5.28 -16.40 -10.81
CA ASP A 180 -5.05 -16.16 -9.37
C ASP A 180 -4.82 -14.67 -9.08
N ALA A 181 -4.17 -13.95 -10.00
CA ALA A 181 -3.96 -12.51 -9.87
C ALA A 181 -5.25 -11.72 -10.08
N TYR A 182 -6.19 -12.16 -10.93
CA TYR A 182 -7.52 -11.56 -11.03
C TYR A 182 -8.29 -11.66 -9.72
N ASP A 183 -8.34 -12.85 -9.10
CA ASP A 183 -8.98 -13.05 -7.79
C ASP A 183 -8.47 -12.03 -6.75
N MET A 184 -7.14 -11.88 -6.66
CA MET A 184 -6.50 -10.91 -5.76
C MET A 184 -6.70 -9.45 -6.18
N PHE A 185 -6.68 -9.14 -7.48
CA PHE A 185 -6.84 -7.77 -7.98
C PHE A 185 -8.27 -7.27 -7.72
N TYR A 186 -9.26 -8.08 -8.05
CA TYR A 186 -10.68 -7.77 -7.90
C TYR A 186 -11.15 -7.75 -6.43
N SER A 187 -10.44 -8.42 -5.51
CA SER A 187 -10.72 -8.32 -4.07
C SER A 187 -10.25 -6.98 -3.45
N ASN A 188 -9.32 -6.26 -4.09
CA ASN A 188 -8.84 -4.95 -3.62
C ASN A 188 -9.91 -3.86 -3.73
N ARG A 189 -9.74 -2.81 -2.92
CA ARG A 189 -10.68 -1.69 -2.79
C ARG A 189 -10.00 -0.34 -3.08
N LEU A 190 -10.71 0.52 -3.80
CA LEU A 190 -10.38 1.93 -4.01
C LEU A 190 -11.01 2.75 -2.89
N ILE A 191 -10.18 3.41 -2.09
CA ILE A 191 -10.61 4.13 -0.88
C ILE A 191 -10.64 5.64 -1.13
N ASN A 192 -11.80 6.28 -0.95
CA ASN A 192 -11.94 7.74 -0.94
C ASN A 192 -13.19 8.20 -0.17
N ARG A 193 -13.07 9.31 0.59
CA ARG A 193 -14.19 9.91 1.36
C ARG A 193 -15.20 10.62 0.47
N TYR A 194 -14.73 11.24 -0.60
CA TYR A 194 -15.56 11.95 -1.57
C TYR A 194 -15.50 11.20 -2.91
N SER A 195 -16.49 11.40 -3.79
CA SER A 195 -16.35 10.93 -5.17
C SER A 195 -15.10 11.54 -5.81
N PHE A 196 -14.34 10.74 -6.54
CA PHE A 196 -13.32 11.27 -7.45
C PHE A 196 -13.99 12.09 -8.56
N SER A 197 -13.22 13.05 -9.11
CA SER A 197 -13.49 13.60 -10.45
C SER A 197 -13.27 12.52 -11.52
N ARG A 198 -13.86 12.67 -12.70
CA ARG A 198 -13.62 11.75 -13.83
C ARG A 198 -12.14 11.68 -14.21
N VAL A 199 -11.42 12.81 -14.13
CA VAL A 199 -9.97 12.89 -14.41
C VAL A 199 -9.18 12.11 -13.36
N GLN A 200 -9.46 12.33 -12.08
CA GLN A 200 -8.79 11.62 -10.96
C GLN A 200 -9.06 10.11 -11.01
N PHE A 201 -10.29 9.72 -11.32
CA PHE A 201 -10.68 8.31 -11.49
C PHE A 201 -9.90 7.64 -12.63
N ASN A 202 -9.78 8.29 -13.79
CA ASN A 202 -9.04 7.77 -14.94
C ASN A 202 -7.54 7.61 -14.63
N GLU A 203 -6.93 8.61 -13.98
CA GLU A 203 -5.53 8.56 -13.53
C GLU A 203 -5.30 7.37 -12.58
N VAL A 204 -6.11 7.24 -11.53
CA VAL A 204 -5.96 6.17 -10.53
C VAL A 204 -6.24 4.80 -11.15
N SER A 205 -7.27 4.66 -11.97
CA SER A 205 -7.62 3.40 -12.66
C SER A 205 -6.50 2.92 -13.57
N SER A 206 -5.84 3.84 -14.29
CA SER A 206 -4.66 3.53 -15.10
C SER A 206 -3.51 3.03 -14.23
N VAL A 207 -3.16 3.76 -13.16
CA VAL A 207 -2.04 3.41 -12.26
C VAL A 207 -2.22 2.05 -11.59
N VAL A 208 -3.41 1.75 -11.04
CA VAL A 208 -3.63 0.44 -10.36
C VAL A 208 -3.56 -0.72 -11.35
N THR A 209 -4.00 -0.51 -12.59
CA THR A 209 -3.98 -1.53 -13.65
C THR A 209 -2.56 -1.78 -14.18
N VAL A 210 -1.76 -0.73 -14.37
CA VAL A 210 -0.32 -0.85 -14.73
C VAL A 210 0.47 -1.56 -13.63
N ASN A 211 0.20 -1.24 -12.35
CA ASN A 211 0.84 -1.92 -11.22
C ASN A 211 0.44 -3.40 -11.14
N PHE A 212 -0.81 -3.74 -11.43
CA PHE A 212 -1.26 -5.14 -11.52
C PHE A 212 -0.44 -5.94 -12.55
N TYR A 213 -0.29 -5.45 -13.79
CA TYR A 213 0.50 -6.13 -14.81
C TYR A 213 1.97 -6.31 -14.39
N ARG A 214 2.58 -5.25 -13.85
CA ARG A 214 3.99 -5.26 -13.42
C ARG A 214 4.22 -6.26 -12.28
N ASN A 215 3.37 -6.24 -11.27
CA ASN A 215 3.49 -7.13 -10.10
C ASN A 215 3.33 -8.61 -10.49
N LEU A 216 2.41 -8.91 -11.41
CA LEU A 216 2.23 -10.25 -11.98
C LEU A 216 3.50 -10.72 -12.71
N LEU A 217 4.01 -9.93 -13.66
CA LEU A 217 5.21 -10.26 -14.44
C LEU A 217 6.44 -10.46 -13.55
N THR A 218 6.72 -9.51 -12.65
CA THR A 218 7.86 -9.59 -11.71
C THR A 218 7.76 -10.84 -10.83
N ASN A 219 6.56 -11.23 -10.37
CA ASN A 219 6.42 -12.40 -9.52
C ASN A 219 6.69 -13.72 -10.26
N GLU A 220 6.12 -13.93 -11.45
CA GLU A 220 6.32 -15.19 -12.18
C GLU A 220 7.75 -15.31 -12.74
N LYS A 221 8.34 -14.21 -13.23
CA LYS A 221 9.75 -14.15 -13.64
C LYS A 221 10.69 -14.56 -12.50
N ARG A 222 10.45 -14.04 -11.29
CA ARG A 222 11.22 -14.40 -10.08
C ARG A 222 11.08 -15.87 -9.72
N ILE A 223 9.86 -16.44 -9.78
CA ILE A 223 9.62 -17.87 -9.50
C ILE A 223 10.44 -18.75 -10.46
N LEU A 224 10.39 -18.46 -11.76
CA LEU A 224 11.12 -19.20 -12.79
C LEU A 224 12.64 -19.01 -12.67
N SER A 225 13.12 -17.78 -12.48
CA SER A 225 14.55 -17.47 -12.32
C SER A 225 15.20 -18.21 -11.15
N ILE A 226 14.58 -18.15 -9.97
CA ILE A 226 15.09 -18.84 -8.77
C ILE A 226 15.05 -20.36 -8.97
N LEU A 227 13.98 -20.89 -9.55
CA LEU A 227 13.89 -22.33 -9.85
C LEU A 227 14.99 -22.77 -10.84
N SER A 228 15.21 -22.01 -11.91
CA SER A 228 16.26 -22.27 -12.91
C SER A 228 17.65 -22.27 -12.26
N MET A 229 17.96 -21.27 -11.42
CA MET A 229 19.17 -21.24 -10.59
C MET A 229 19.29 -22.49 -9.72
N PHE A 230 18.27 -22.83 -8.92
CA PHE A 230 18.34 -24.00 -8.04
C PHE A 230 18.48 -25.32 -8.79
N THR A 231 18.01 -25.42 -10.04
CA THR A 231 18.26 -26.60 -10.89
C THR A 231 19.67 -26.62 -11.49
N SER A 232 20.17 -25.48 -11.97
CA SER A 232 21.50 -25.33 -12.57
C SER A 232 22.62 -25.53 -11.54
N LYS A 233 22.47 -24.87 -10.39
CA LYS A 233 23.53 -24.75 -9.37
C LYS A 233 23.55 -25.83 -8.29
N ASN A 234 22.55 -26.71 -8.24
CA ASN A 234 22.75 -28.04 -7.68
C ASN A 234 23.15 -29.06 -8.77
N GLN A 235 23.54 -28.59 -9.97
CA GLN A 235 23.99 -29.41 -11.11
C GLN A 235 23.15 -30.67 -11.31
N LEU A 236 21.82 -30.52 -11.30
CA LEU A 236 20.91 -31.66 -11.27
C LEU A 236 20.91 -32.38 -12.61
N ILE A 237 21.18 -33.69 -12.61
CA ILE A 237 21.47 -34.44 -13.83
C ILE A 237 20.18 -34.68 -14.65
N SER A 238 20.19 -34.29 -15.92
CA SER A 238 19.13 -34.61 -16.89
C SER A 238 19.33 -36.03 -17.43
N ALA A 239 18.28 -36.86 -17.37
CA ALA A 239 18.30 -38.18 -17.98
C ALA A 239 18.48 -38.15 -19.51
N LEU A 240 18.30 -37.00 -20.16
CA LEU A 240 18.52 -36.83 -21.61
C LEU A 240 19.99 -36.71 -22.01
N ARG A 241 20.92 -36.73 -21.04
CA ARG A 241 22.37 -36.57 -21.26
C ARG A 241 22.76 -35.20 -21.86
N THR A 242 21.91 -34.20 -21.66
CA THR A 242 22.03 -32.83 -22.22
C THR A 242 22.91 -31.89 -21.40
N ASN A 243 22.96 -32.03 -20.07
CA ASN A 243 23.89 -31.27 -19.23
C ASN A 243 25.12 -32.07 -18.78
N ASN A 244 25.00 -33.40 -18.68
CA ASN A 244 26.04 -34.28 -18.18
C ASN A 244 25.83 -35.70 -18.74
N TYR A 245 26.90 -36.50 -18.86
CA TYR A 245 26.82 -37.91 -19.23
C TYR A 245 27.76 -38.76 -18.37
N MET A 246 27.41 -40.04 -18.19
CA MET A 246 28.17 -40.97 -17.35
C MET A 246 28.80 -42.07 -18.22
N VAL A 247 30.02 -42.46 -17.87
CA VAL A 247 30.72 -43.61 -18.47
C VAL A 247 31.29 -44.54 -17.38
N SER A 248 31.57 -45.78 -17.75
CA SER A 248 32.21 -46.79 -16.91
C SER A 248 33.29 -47.53 -17.69
N LYS A 249 34.38 -47.92 -17.04
CA LYS A 249 35.30 -48.92 -17.63
C LYS A 249 34.68 -50.33 -17.55
N PRO A 250 34.91 -51.22 -18.53
CA PRO A 250 34.48 -52.61 -18.46
C PRO A 250 34.95 -53.30 -17.16
N GLY A 251 34.04 -53.99 -16.47
CA GLY A 251 34.31 -54.65 -15.19
C GLY A 251 34.50 -53.71 -13.98
N SER A 252 34.45 -52.39 -14.17
CA SER A 252 34.60 -51.41 -13.09
C SER A 252 33.34 -51.27 -12.21
N LYS A 253 33.55 -50.93 -10.94
CA LYS A 253 32.50 -50.42 -10.04
C LYS A 253 32.46 -48.89 -9.99
N MET A 254 33.49 -48.23 -10.51
CA MET A 254 33.62 -46.78 -10.58
C MET A 254 33.17 -46.24 -11.93
N PHE A 255 32.58 -45.05 -11.88
CA PHE A 255 31.99 -44.32 -13.00
C PHE A 255 32.53 -42.90 -13.01
N ILE A 256 32.69 -42.33 -14.19
CA ILE A 256 33.06 -40.91 -14.35
C ILE A 256 31.87 -40.19 -14.98
N SER A 257 31.50 -39.06 -14.38
CA SER A 257 30.54 -38.12 -14.94
C SER A 257 31.30 -37.00 -15.63
N TYR A 258 30.89 -36.69 -16.86
CA TYR A 258 31.48 -35.63 -17.67
C TYR A 258 30.39 -34.63 -18.05
N ASP A 259 30.71 -33.36 -17.86
CA ASP A 259 29.79 -32.28 -18.17
C ASP A 259 29.69 -32.05 -19.68
N ARG A 260 28.54 -31.54 -20.10
CA ARG A 260 28.31 -31.22 -21.51
C ARG A 260 28.84 -29.82 -21.83
N ILE A 261 29.53 -29.78 -22.95
CA ILE A 261 30.10 -28.59 -23.56
C ILE A 261 29.32 -28.33 -24.86
N TYR A 262 28.96 -27.09 -25.09
CA TYR A 262 28.31 -26.59 -26.31
C TYR A 262 29.20 -25.51 -26.94
N LYS A 263 29.25 -25.41 -28.26
CA LYS A 263 29.99 -24.32 -28.96
C LYS A 263 29.25 -22.99 -28.82
N GLU A 264 29.95 -21.89 -28.56
CA GLU A 264 29.33 -20.56 -28.47
C GLU A 264 28.92 -20.02 -29.85
N LEU A 265 27.71 -19.46 -29.94
CA LEU A 265 27.13 -18.91 -31.18
C LEU A 265 27.93 -17.78 -31.84
N ASN A 266 28.69 -17.01 -31.04
CA ASN A 266 29.34 -15.75 -31.46
C ASN A 266 30.85 -15.72 -31.12
N GLY A 267 31.45 -16.87 -30.80
CA GLY A 267 32.86 -16.96 -30.42
C GLY A 267 33.80 -17.05 -31.62
N THR A 268 35.09 -16.78 -31.40
CA THR A 268 36.17 -17.38 -32.18
C THR A 268 36.13 -18.91 -32.01
N GLU A 269 36.77 -19.67 -32.92
CA GLU A 269 36.58 -21.12 -33.03
C GLU A 269 36.79 -21.89 -31.71
N GLU A 270 37.69 -21.41 -30.84
CA GLU A 270 38.05 -21.99 -29.53
C GLU A 270 37.06 -21.70 -28.36
N ASN A 271 35.96 -20.96 -28.55
CA ASN A 271 35.07 -20.58 -27.44
C ASN A 271 34.00 -21.63 -27.12
N PHE A 272 34.23 -22.37 -26.04
CA PHE A 272 33.34 -23.40 -25.50
C PHE A 272 32.47 -22.91 -24.31
N CYS A 273 31.26 -23.46 -24.20
CA CYS A 273 30.30 -23.20 -23.12
C CYS A 273 30.00 -24.50 -22.36
N GLU A 274 30.60 -24.64 -21.17
CA GLU A 274 30.38 -25.77 -20.27
C GLU A 274 29.17 -25.53 -19.34
N CYS A 275 28.28 -26.51 -19.22
CA CYS A 275 27.03 -26.42 -18.44
C CYS A 275 27.22 -26.14 -16.94
N THR A 276 28.39 -26.44 -16.37
CA THR A 276 28.75 -26.19 -14.96
C THR A 276 29.14 -24.72 -14.71
N LEU A 277 29.92 -24.15 -15.63
CA LEU A 277 30.53 -22.83 -15.53
C LEU A 277 29.58 -21.71 -16.00
N ARG A 278 29.00 -21.86 -17.20
CA ARG A 278 28.14 -20.83 -17.82
C ARG A 278 26.62 -21.08 -17.67
N ASP A 279 26.26 -22.01 -16.78
CA ASP A 279 24.87 -22.35 -16.41
C ASP A 279 24.00 -22.76 -17.62
N ASN A 280 22.68 -22.74 -17.44
CA ASN A 280 21.67 -22.93 -18.47
C ASN A 280 21.70 -21.91 -19.65
N GLN A 281 22.71 -21.02 -19.74
CA GLN A 281 22.89 -20.12 -20.88
C GLN A 281 23.58 -20.82 -22.07
N CYS A 282 24.25 -21.96 -21.85
CA CYS A 282 24.83 -22.75 -22.93
C CYS A 282 23.74 -23.36 -23.82
N VAL A 283 23.62 -22.80 -25.02
CA VAL A 283 22.68 -23.24 -26.06
C VAL A 283 23.33 -23.22 -27.44
N HIS A 284 22.96 -24.19 -28.27
CA HIS A 284 23.41 -24.31 -29.66
C HIS A 284 22.22 -24.62 -30.58
N PRO A 285 22.21 -24.20 -31.86
CA PRO A 285 21.12 -24.52 -32.78
C PRO A 285 20.88 -26.04 -32.91
N ALA A 286 19.61 -26.44 -32.93
CA ALA A 286 19.18 -27.83 -32.96
C ALA A 286 18.79 -28.31 -34.36
N GLY A 287 19.15 -29.53 -34.73
CA GLY A 287 18.92 -30.06 -36.07
C GLY A 287 18.42 -31.50 -36.11
N ALA A 288 18.26 -32.03 -37.31
CA ALA A 288 18.02 -33.44 -37.59
C ALA A 288 19.29 -34.08 -38.19
N PHE A 289 19.87 -35.05 -37.49
CA PHE A 289 21.11 -35.72 -37.83
C PHE A 289 20.82 -37.18 -38.20
N TYR A 290 20.78 -37.51 -39.48
CA TYR A 290 20.55 -38.89 -39.91
C TYR A 290 21.84 -39.71 -39.80
N ASN A 291 21.72 -40.97 -39.38
CA ASN A 291 22.80 -41.96 -39.17
C ASN A 291 23.84 -41.68 -38.05
N VAL A 292 23.85 -40.52 -37.38
CA VAL A 292 24.71 -40.29 -36.20
C VAL A 292 24.05 -40.87 -34.93
N THR A 293 24.40 -42.11 -34.57
CA THR A 293 23.79 -42.82 -33.42
C THR A 293 24.51 -42.61 -32.09
N LEU A 294 25.78 -42.20 -32.09
CA LEU A 294 26.47 -41.67 -30.92
C LEU A 294 27.47 -40.59 -31.37
N PRO A 295 27.63 -39.48 -30.62
CA PRO A 295 28.81 -38.64 -30.74
C PRO A 295 30.03 -39.46 -30.32
N ASN A 296 31.17 -39.25 -30.98
CA ASN A 296 32.44 -39.77 -30.46
C ASN A 296 32.78 -38.95 -29.20
N LEU A 297 32.62 -39.54 -28.01
CA LEU A 297 32.65 -38.79 -26.74
C LEU A 297 34.03 -38.23 -26.38
N GLU A 298 35.09 -38.68 -27.05
CA GLU A 298 36.46 -38.20 -26.91
C GLU A 298 36.76 -36.99 -27.82
N LYS A 299 35.82 -36.57 -28.66
CA LYS A 299 35.97 -35.44 -29.59
C LYS A 299 35.06 -34.28 -29.20
N GLU A 300 35.60 -33.07 -29.35
CA GLU A 300 34.87 -31.82 -29.11
C GLU A 300 33.78 -31.61 -30.16
N VAL A 301 32.83 -30.71 -29.87
CA VAL A 301 31.64 -30.45 -30.72
C VAL A 301 32.01 -29.96 -32.14
N GLU A 302 33.27 -29.60 -32.40
CA GLU A 302 33.77 -29.25 -33.72
C GLU A 302 33.79 -30.41 -34.74
N ASP A 303 33.85 -31.66 -34.27
CA ASP A 303 33.86 -32.87 -35.12
C ASP A 303 32.45 -33.38 -35.47
N ASP A 304 31.38 -32.82 -34.90
CA ASP A 304 30.00 -33.26 -35.18
C ASP A 304 29.56 -32.76 -36.58
N PRO A 305 29.05 -33.64 -37.47
CA PRO A 305 28.71 -33.26 -38.84
C PRO A 305 27.47 -32.34 -38.88
N SER A 306 27.48 -31.35 -39.77
CA SER A 306 26.36 -30.42 -39.96
C SER A 306 25.00 -31.14 -40.09
N PRO A 307 23.93 -30.67 -39.42
CA PRO A 307 22.62 -31.30 -39.50
C PRO A 307 22.07 -31.24 -40.93
N GLN A 308 21.44 -32.34 -41.39
CA GLN A 308 20.79 -32.38 -42.71
C GLN A 308 19.61 -31.39 -42.80
N PHE A 309 18.99 -31.09 -41.66
CA PHE A 309 18.02 -30.01 -41.54
C PHE A 309 18.22 -29.29 -40.21
N GLN A 310 18.68 -28.03 -40.29
CA GLN A 310 18.70 -27.11 -39.16
C GLN A 310 17.26 -26.64 -38.88
N ILE A 311 16.77 -26.77 -37.64
CA ILE A 311 15.41 -26.36 -37.30
C ILE A 311 15.42 -24.85 -36.95
N PRO A 312 14.71 -23.98 -37.70
CA PRO A 312 14.72 -22.55 -37.45
C PRO A 312 14.20 -22.21 -36.05
N GLY A 313 14.99 -21.47 -35.29
CA GLY A 313 14.67 -21.01 -33.96
C GLY A 313 14.73 -22.05 -32.84
N LEU A 314 14.94 -23.34 -33.11
CA LEU A 314 15.03 -24.35 -32.04
C LEU A 314 16.48 -24.49 -31.55
N MET A 315 16.66 -24.41 -30.23
CA MET A 315 17.95 -24.51 -29.56
C MET A 315 18.03 -25.79 -28.72
N ALA A 316 19.16 -26.48 -28.77
CA ALA A 316 19.59 -27.48 -27.78
C ALA A 316 20.34 -26.77 -26.63
N GLY A 317 20.45 -27.41 -25.46
CA GLY A 317 21.18 -26.85 -24.32
C GLY A 317 21.02 -27.69 -23.05
N CYS A 318 21.74 -27.31 -21.99
CA CYS A 318 21.90 -28.09 -20.76
C CYS A 318 20.59 -28.68 -20.19
N LEU A 319 19.58 -27.83 -19.97
CA LEU A 319 18.28 -28.23 -19.43
C LEU A 319 17.13 -27.88 -20.39
N PRO A 320 16.23 -28.82 -20.71
CA PRO A 320 15.10 -28.64 -21.62
C PRO A 320 14.22 -27.40 -21.40
N LEU A 321 14.02 -26.98 -20.15
CA LEU A 321 13.21 -25.80 -19.80
C LEU A 321 13.89 -24.48 -20.17
N GLU A 322 15.23 -24.41 -20.12
CA GLU A 322 15.94 -23.19 -20.51
C GLU A 322 16.27 -23.18 -22.00
N ALA A 323 16.65 -24.32 -22.59
CA ALA A 323 16.89 -24.44 -24.02
C ALA A 323 15.66 -24.01 -24.85
N ILE A 324 14.45 -24.42 -24.43
CA ILE A 324 13.21 -23.93 -25.07
C ILE A 324 12.93 -22.45 -24.78
N ARG A 325 13.44 -21.86 -23.70
CA ARG A 325 13.31 -20.40 -23.44
C ARG A 325 14.24 -19.58 -24.33
N GLN A 326 15.42 -20.09 -24.67
CA GLN A 326 16.30 -19.44 -25.64
C GLN A 326 15.86 -19.68 -27.10
N SER A 327 15.04 -20.71 -27.35
CA SER A 327 14.41 -20.96 -28.64
C SER A 327 13.36 -19.90 -29.00
N THR A 328 13.07 -19.73 -30.29
CA THR A 328 12.00 -18.90 -30.84
C THR A 328 10.83 -19.76 -31.35
N LEU A 329 9.77 -19.14 -31.88
CA LEU A 329 8.61 -19.86 -32.42
C LEU A 329 8.63 -20.04 -33.95
N GLU A 330 9.72 -19.64 -34.63
CA GLU A 330 9.83 -19.57 -36.10
C GLU A 330 9.34 -20.83 -36.83
N CYS A 331 9.86 -22.01 -36.47
CA CYS A 331 9.45 -23.28 -37.08
C CYS A 331 7.92 -23.52 -36.99
N LEU A 332 7.25 -23.06 -35.92
CA LEU A 332 5.81 -23.28 -35.72
C LEU A 332 4.91 -22.39 -36.59
N TYR A 333 5.47 -21.39 -37.25
CA TYR A 333 4.77 -20.60 -38.28
C TYR A 333 5.01 -21.11 -39.70
N ASN A 334 5.86 -22.13 -39.89
CA ASN A 334 6.20 -22.70 -41.19
C ASN A 334 5.76 -24.17 -41.28
N GLN A 335 4.76 -24.46 -42.14
CA GLN A 335 4.22 -25.82 -42.29
C GLN A 335 5.28 -26.83 -42.72
N SER A 336 6.19 -26.46 -43.64
CA SER A 336 7.28 -27.32 -44.09
C SER A 336 8.23 -27.68 -42.95
N CYS A 337 8.46 -26.78 -41.99
CA CYS A 337 9.26 -27.10 -40.81
C CYS A 337 8.54 -28.07 -39.86
N ILE A 338 7.23 -27.85 -39.63
CA ILE A 338 6.39 -28.76 -38.83
C ILE A 338 6.33 -30.17 -39.43
N ASP A 339 6.30 -30.26 -40.76
CA ASP A 339 6.31 -31.53 -41.49
C ASP A 339 7.64 -32.28 -41.31
N VAL A 340 8.79 -31.58 -41.26
CA VAL A 340 10.11 -32.20 -41.01
C VAL A 340 10.27 -32.68 -39.58
N ILE A 341 9.83 -31.92 -38.57
CA ILE A 341 9.96 -32.33 -37.15
C ILE A 341 8.94 -33.41 -36.73
N SER A 342 8.02 -33.81 -37.61
CA SER A 342 6.99 -34.81 -37.33
C SER A 342 7.51 -36.25 -37.43
N ILE A 343 8.10 -36.77 -36.35
CA ILE A 343 8.76 -38.10 -36.30
C ILE A 343 7.83 -39.27 -36.68
N GLN A 344 6.56 -39.26 -36.23
CA GLN A 344 5.64 -40.40 -36.43
C GLN A 344 4.68 -40.19 -37.61
N PRO A 345 4.77 -40.99 -38.71
CA PRO A 345 3.96 -40.77 -39.91
C PRO A 345 2.46 -41.06 -39.75
N LYS A 346 2.06 -41.80 -38.70
CA LYS A 346 0.66 -42.15 -38.42
C LYS A 346 -0.10 -41.10 -37.59
N VAL A 347 0.54 -39.99 -37.21
CA VAL A 347 -0.08 -38.96 -36.35
C VAL A 347 -0.49 -37.75 -37.19
N SER A 348 -1.74 -37.31 -37.03
CA SER A 348 -2.29 -36.11 -37.67
C SER A 348 -1.42 -34.88 -37.35
N ARG A 349 -0.69 -34.37 -38.35
CA ARG A 349 0.22 -33.23 -38.19
C ARG A 349 -0.55 -31.96 -37.81
N PRO A 350 -0.05 -31.14 -36.86
CA PRO A 350 -0.61 -29.82 -36.60
C PRO A 350 -0.51 -28.92 -37.83
N ARG A 351 -1.45 -27.98 -37.97
CA ARG A 351 -1.29 -26.83 -38.86
C ARG A 351 -0.35 -25.80 -38.22
N ALA A 352 0.39 -25.10 -39.06
CA ALA A 352 1.16 -23.92 -38.67
C ALA A 352 0.31 -22.86 -37.94
N LEU A 353 0.97 -22.14 -37.04
CA LEU A 353 0.41 -20.96 -36.39
C LEU A 353 0.20 -19.83 -37.41
N ASN A 354 -0.77 -18.96 -37.15
CA ASN A 354 -1.10 -17.86 -38.06
C ASN A 354 -0.36 -16.58 -37.65
N VAL A 355 0.58 -16.12 -38.48
CA VAL A 355 1.40 -14.91 -38.22
C VAL A 355 0.52 -13.69 -37.92
N SER A 356 -0.62 -13.53 -38.60
CA SER A 356 -1.54 -12.39 -38.41
C SER A 356 -2.26 -12.35 -37.06
N LEU A 357 -2.11 -13.37 -36.21
CA LEU A 357 -2.70 -13.41 -34.86
C LEU A 357 -1.74 -13.01 -33.75
N THR A 358 -0.44 -12.84 -34.05
CA THR A 358 0.58 -12.43 -33.08
C THR A 358 1.06 -11.00 -33.33
N ARG A 359 1.33 -10.25 -32.26
CA ARG A 359 1.98 -8.92 -32.35
C ARG A 359 3.50 -8.97 -32.19
N PHE A 360 4.06 -10.17 -31.99
CA PHE A 360 5.47 -10.35 -31.67
C PHE A 360 6.28 -10.73 -32.93
N PRO A 361 7.53 -10.28 -33.05
CA PRO A 361 8.40 -10.72 -34.13
C PRO A 361 8.74 -12.20 -33.94
N LEU A 362 8.88 -12.95 -35.04
CA LEU A 362 9.02 -14.41 -34.99
C LEU A 362 10.32 -14.86 -34.30
N ASN A 363 11.37 -14.05 -34.39
CA ASN A 363 12.66 -14.25 -33.72
C ASN A 363 12.67 -13.87 -32.23
N LEU A 364 11.52 -13.50 -31.65
CA LEU A 364 11.43 -13.28 -30.20
C LEU A 364 11.59 -14.63 -29.48
N THR A 365 12.52 -14.70 -28.54
CA THR A 365 12.71 -15.90 -27.73
C THR A 365 11.48 -16.19 -26.87
N ILE A 366 11.15 -17.46 -26.69
CA ILE A 366 10.03 -17.94 -25.88
C ILE A 366 10.20 -17.49 -24.41
N GLY A 367 11.44 -17.40 -23.94
CA GLY A 367 11.81 -16.81 -22.66
C GLY A 367 11.39 -15.34 -22.59
N SER A 368 11.75 -14.51 -23.57
CA SER A 368 11.29 -13.11 -23.63
C SER A 368 9.78 -12.98 -23.72
N LEU A 369 9.12 -13.87 -24.47
CA LEU A 369 7.66 -13.93 -24.60
C LEU A 369 6.96 -14.29 -23.27
N PHE A 370 7.60 -15.08 -22.41
CA PHE A 370 7.13 -15.36 -21.05
C PHE A 370 7.52 -14.29 -20.03
N ASP A 371 8.81 -13.95 -19.92
CA ASP A 371 9.37 -13.10 -18.86
C ASP A 371 8.92 -11.63 -18.96
N ASN A 372 8.71 -11.12 -20.18
CA ASN A 372 8.32 -9.73 -20.42
C ASN A 372 6.82 -9.58 -20.75
N TYR A 373 6.15 -10.64 -21.18
CA TYR A 373 4.76 -10.58 -21.67
C TYR A 373 3.83 -11.70 -21.19
N LEU A 374 4.31 -12.72 -20.48
CA LEU A 374 3.55 -13.87 -19.96
C LEU A 374 2.70 -14.61 -21.03
N PHE A 375 3.19 -14.65 -22.28
CA PHE A 375 2.44 -15.07 -23.47
C PHE A 375 1.13 -14.28 -23.71
N ILE A 376 1.06 -12.98 -23.38
CA ILE A 376 -0.15 -12.16 -23.55
C ILE A 376 0.00 -11.24 -24.78
N GLU A 377 -0.84 -11.48 -25.78
CA GLU A 377 -0.97 -10.68 -27.00
C GLU A 377 -1.54 -9.30 -26.67
N SER A 378 -2.65 -9.27 -25.93
CA SER A 378 -3.33 -8.02 -25.58
C SER A 378 -4.05 -8.14 -24.25
N TRP A 379 -4.12 -7.03 -23.52
CA TRP A 379 -5.01 -6.86 -22.39
C TRP A 379 -6.22 -6.04 -22.83
N GLU A 380 -7.43 -6.53 -22.60
CA GLU A 380 -8.61 -5.67 -22.62
C GLU A 380 -8.73 -5.01 -21.25
N ASN A 381 -8.65 -3.68 -21.20
CA ASN A 381 -8.85 -2.89 -20.00
C ASN A 381 -10.05 -1.96 -20.21
N ARG A 382 -11.09 -2.09 -19.38
CA ARG A 382 -12.27 -1.23 -19.39
C ARG A 382 -12.51 -0.71 -17.98
N SER A 383 -12.55 0.61 -17.82
CA SER A 383 -12.88 1.29 -16.57
C SER A 383 -14.16 2.11 -16.75
N SER A 384 -15.15 1.98 -15.86
CA SER A 384 -16.37 2.81 -15.87
C SER A 384 -16.43 3.72 -14.65
N PHE A 385 -16.41 5.02 -14.91
CA PHE A 385 -16.62 6.04 -13.88
C PHE A 385 -18.05 5.99 -13.34
N GLU A 386 -19.02 5.69 -14.19
CA GLU A 386 -20.45 5.61 -13.87
C GLU A 386 -20.71 4.51 -12.84
N ASN A 387 -20.14 3.31 -13.06
CA ASN A 387 -20.24 2.22 -12.10
C ASN A 387 -19.51 2.52 -10.79
N TYR A 388 -18.35 3.19 -10.85
CA TYR A 388 -17.65 3.66 -9.64
C TYR A 388 -18.48 4.68 -8.86
N PHE A 389 -19.06 5.68 -9.53
CA PHE A 389 -19.87 6.73 -8.92
C PHE A 389 -21.15 6.14 -8.31
N ALA A 390 -21.80 5.23 -9.02
CA ALA A 390 -22.95 4.49 -8.50
C ALA A 390 -22.60 3.63 -7.28
N ALA A 391 -21.43 3.01 -7.24
CA ALA A 391 -20.96 2.22 -6.08
C ALA A 391 -20.51 3.09 -4.90
N CYS A 392 -19.86 4.23 -5.14
CA CYS A 392 -19.59 5.26 -4.13
C CYS A 392 -20.90 5.78 -3.51
N ALA A 393 -21.97 5.88 -4.30
CA ALA A 393 -23.31 6.33 -3.90
C ALA A 393 -23.27 7.62 -3.05
N PRO A 394 -22.93 8.79 -3.64
CA PRO A 394 -22.78 10.03 -2.89
C PRO A 394 -24.03 10.44 -2.11
N ARG A 395 -23.86 10.81 -0.84
CA ARG A 395 -24.98 11.15 0.08
C ARG A 395 -25.66 12.47 -0.24
N TYR A 396 -24.88 13.47 -0.65
CA TYR A 396 -25.32 14.81 -1.02
C TYR A 396 -24.19 15.51 -1.80
N LEU A 397 -24.52 16.60 -2.48
CA LEU A 397 -23.54 17.51 -3.07
C LEU A 397 -23.55 18.83 -2.32
N SER A 398 -22.40 19.34 -1.90
CA SER A 398 -22.29 20.67 -1.30
C SER A 398 -21.17 21.48 -1.90
N TYR A 399 -21.41 22.76 -2.17
CA TYR A 399 -20.41 23.72 -2.65
C TYR A 399 -20.63 25.09 -1.99
N SER A 400 -19.59 25.91 -1.93
CA SER A 400 -19.62 27.22 -1.28
C SER A 400 -19.13 28.31 -2.21
N PHE A 401 -19.80 29.46 -2.19
CA PHE A 401 -19.44 30.66 -2.95
C PHE A 401 -19.68 31.93 -2.11
N GLU A 402 -19.08 33.03 -2.52
CA GLU A 402 -19.21 34.32 -1.86
C GLU A 402 -20.44 35.09 -2.37
N SER A 403 -21.24 35.63 -1.45
CA SER A 403 -22.45 36.38 -1.79
C SER A 403 -22.62 37.59 -0.87
N ARG A 404 -23.24 38.66 -1.38
CA ARG A 404 -23.61 39.85 -0.60
C ARG A 404 -24.96 39.63 0.09
N PHE A 405 -25.25 40.45 1.11
CA PHE A 405 -26.57 40.44 1.74
C PHE A 405 -27.68 40.75 0.72
N TYR A 406 -28.78 40.00 0.79
CA TYR A 406 -29.96 40.26 -0.02
C TYR A 406 -30.78 41.43 0.56
N LEU A 407 -31.53 42.12 -0.31
CA LEU A 407 -32.25 43.36 0.01
C LEU A 407 -33.04 43.28 1.32
N GLY A 408 -33.76 42.16 1.55
CA GLY A 408 -34.54 41.92 2.76
C GLY A 408 -33.70 42.00 4.05
N THR A 409 -32.50 41.41 4.09
CA THR A 409 -31.62 41.49 5.28
C THR A 409 -31.17 42.93 5.52
N ILE A 410 -30.78 43.65 4.46
CA ILE A 410 -30.34 45.05 4.53
C ILE A 410 -31.47 45.93 5.11
N ILE A 411 -32.71 45.72 4.64
CA ILE A 411 -33.91 46.39 5.15
C ILE A 411 -34.12 46.06 6.63
N THR A 412 -34.09 44.79 7.04
CA THR A 412 -34.28 44.41 8.46
C THR A 412 -33.21 44.97 9.39
N MET A 413 -31.94 44.99 8.96
CA MET A 413 -30.85 45.59 9.75
C MET A 413 -31.04 47.11 9.88
N SER A 414 -31.49 47.79 8.82
CA SER A 414 -31.78 49.22 8.84
C SER A 414 -32.98 49.55 9.74
N LEU A 415 -34.06 48.76 9.69
CA LEU A 415 -35.24 48.93 10.55
C LEU A 415 -34.90 48.70 12.03
N ASN A 416 -34.13 47.67 12.36
CA ASN A 416 -33.72 47.38 13.74
C ASN A 416 -32.79 48.48 14.30
N ALA A 417 -31.92 49.06 13.46
CA ALA A 417 -31.09 50.20 13.85
C ALA A 417 -31.91 51.50 14.06
N PHE A 418 -32.98 51.69 13.30
CA PHE A 418 -33.79 52.91 13.31
C PHE A 418 -34.39 53.25 14.68
N GLY A 419 -34.95 52.25 15.39
CA GLY A 419 -35.68 52.47 16.64
C GLY A 419 -34.84 53.11 17.76
N GLY A 420 -33.68 52.51 18.07
CA GLY A 420 -32.78 53.06 19.09
C GLY A 420 -32.11 54.36 18.67
N LEU A 421 -31.78 54.50 17.38
CA LEU A 421 -31.11 55.67 16.81
C LEU A 421 -32.01 56.92 16.85
N VAL A 422 -33.31 56.80 16.56
CA VAL A 422 -34.28 57.89 16.64
C VAL A 422 -34.32 58.48 18.06
N ILE A 423 -34.43 57.64 19.09
CA ILE A 423 -34.54 58.06 20.49
C ILE A 423 -33.26 58.78 20.93
N ALA A 424 -32.08 58.22 20.63
CA ALA A 424 -30.80 58.83 20.95
C ALA A 424 -30.60 60.19 20.25
N LEU A 425 -30.92 60.28 18.96
CA LEU A 425 -30.77 61.52 18.19
C LEU A 425 -31.77 62.61 18.62
N GLN A 426 -32.99 62.24 19.04
CA GLN A 426 -33.96 63.20 19.60
C GLN A 426 -33.46 63.84 20.90
N LEU A 427 -32.68 63.10 21.71
CA LEU A 427 -32.08 63.61 22.94
C LEU A 427 -30.85 64.50 22.68
N ILE A 428 -29.97 64.06 21.77
CA ILE A 428 -28.67 64.70 21.51
C ILE A 428 -28.82 66.01 20.71
N THR A 429 -29.74 66.06 19.75
CA THR A 429 -29.82 67.18 18.79
C THR A 429 -30.11 68.54 19.44
N PRO A 430 -31.08 68.67 20.38
CA PRO A 430 -31.31 69.94 21.10
C PRO A 430 -30.11 70.38 21.95
N ALA A 431 -29.34 69.41 22.49
CA ALA A 431 -28.13 69.68 23.27
C ALA A 431 -27.02 70.26 22.37
N LEU A 432 -26.80 69.66 21.19
CA LEU A 432 -25.83 70.15 20.19
C LEU A 432 -26.15 71.58 19.74
N VAL A 433 -27.43 71.92 19.53
CA VAL A 433 -27.83 73.29 19.15
C VAL A 433 -27.50 74.31 20.26
N LYS A 434 -27.75 73.97 21.54
CA LYS A 434 -27.39 74.83 22.68
C LYS A 434 -25.86 74.99 22.82
N ILE A 435 -25.08 73.92 22.61
CA ILE A 435 -23.61 73.97 22.61
C ILE A 435 -23.09 74.84 21.45
N PHE A 436 -23.63 74.69 20.24
CA PHE A 436 -23.30 75.54 19.10
C PHE A 436 -23.59 77.02 19.36
N LYS A 437 -24.68 77.34 20.05
CA LYS A 437 -24.98 78.72 20.49
C LYS A 437 -23.94 79.26 21.46
N LEU A 438 -23.53 78.48 22.47
CA LEU A 438 -22.47 78.89 23.42
C LEU A 438 -21.13 79.17 22.72
N ILE A 439 -20.81 78.42 21.66
CA ILE A 439 -19.62 78.65 20.83
C ILE A 439 -19.80 79.90 19.94
N LYS A 440 -20.98 80.12 19.35
CA LYS A 440 -21.24 81.27 18.47
C LYS A 440 -21.32 82.61 19.23
N TRP A 441 -21.89 82.63 20.44
CA TRP A 441 -21.86 83.78 21.36
C TRP A 441 -20.42 84.19 21.74
N LYS A 442 -19.47 83.25 21.68
CA LYS A 442 -18.05 83.47 21.92
C LYS A 442 -17.32 84.12 20.73
N LYS A 443 -17.91 84.13 19.53
CA LYS A 443 -17.35 84.79 18.33
C LYS A 443 -17.87 86.22 18.14
N GLN A 444 -19.09 86.51 18.61
CA GLN A 444 -19.74 87.82 18.44
C GLN A 444 -19.35 88.90 19.48
N ARG A 445 -18.47 88.58 20.44
CA ARG A 445 -18.00 89.51 21.49
C ARG A 445 -16.53 89.94 21.36
N THR A 446 -15.93 89.70 20.20
CA THR A 446 -14.47 89.85 19.97
C THR A 446 -14.13 90.86 18.86
N GLU A 447 -15.11 91.63 18.35
CA GLU A 447 -14.92 92.57 17.21
C GLU A 447 -15.24 94.04 17.54
N GLN A 448 -15.48 94.41 18.82
CA GLN A 448 -15.67 95.81 19.23
C GLN A 448 -14.95 96.15 20.56
N THR A 449 -13.62 96.28 20.49
CA THR A 449 -12.86 97.32 21.21
C THR A 449 -11.42 97.37 20.68
N THR A 450 -11.14 98.38 19.86
CA THR A 450 -9.78 98.79 19.46
C THR A 450 -9.38 100.03 20.26
N THR A 451 -8.38 99.94 21.15
CA THR A 451 -7.28 100.92 21.37
C THR A 451 -6.31 100.52 22.51
N VAL A 452 -5.06 100.99 22.37
CA VAL A 452 -3.83 100.89 23.19
C VAL A 452 -3.93 101.31 24.69
N GLU A 453 -3.06 100.90 25.64
CA GLU A 453 -1.92 99.94 25.57
C GLU A 453 -1.72 98.97 26.78
N PRO A 454 -0.92 99.24 27.87
CA PRO A 454 0.20 98.33 28.12
C PRO A 454 0.02 97.27 29.22
N ARG A 455 0.86 96.23 29.09
CA ARG A 455 0.92 95.03 29.94
C ARG A 455 1.72 95.29 31.23
N HIS A 456 1.24 94.79 32.39
CA HIS A 456 2.12 94.14 33.39
C HIS A 456 1.42 93.36 34.55
N VAL A 457 0.13 92.93 34.44
CA VAL A 457 -0.55 92.11 35.49
C VAL A 457 -1.34 90.91 34.91
N GLN A 458 -0.81 90.24 33.87
CA GLN A 458 -1.65 89.38 33.00
C GLN A 458 -1.61 87.87 33.27
N ILE A 459 -0.78 87.35 34.19
CA ILE A 459 -0.62 85.89 34.40
C ILE A 459 -1.45 85.37 35.58
N GLU A 460 -1.52 86.07 36.71
CA GLU A 460 -2.26 85.59 37.89
C GLU A 460 -3.79 85.72 37.74
N ILE A 461 -4.25 86.82 37.13
CA ILE A 461 -5.66 87.08 36.82
C ILE A 461 -6.23 86.00 35.87
N THR A 462 -5.41 85.55 34.90
CA THR A 462 -5.83 84.58 33.89
C THR A 462 -6.12 83.20 34.48
N ASN A 463 -5.32 82.75 35.46
CA ASN A 463 -5.55 81.48 36.16
C ASN A 463 -6.74 81.53 37.13
N LYS A 464 -6.95 82.66 37.84
CA LYS A 464 -8.17 82.88 38.65
C LYS A 464 -9.44 82.85 37.79
N LEU A 465 -9.43 83.53 36.64
CA LEU A 465 -10.54 83.51 35.68
C LEU A 465 -10.77 82.14 35.04
N LEU A 466 -9.73 81.37 34.73
CA LEU A 466 -9.89 80.01 34.18
C LEU A 466 -10.49 79.03 35.21
N LYS A 467 -10.11 79.15 36.49
CA LYS A 467 -10.67 78.35 37.59
C LYS A 467 -12.15 78.70 37.84
N GLN A 468 -12.47 79.99 37.91
CA GLN A 468 -13.86 80.49 38.02
C GLN A 468 -14.70 80.14 36.78
N ARG A 469 -14.15 80.19 35.56
CA ARG A 469 -14.86 79.82 34.32
C ARG A 469 -15.14 78.31 34.22
N LYS A 470 -14.20 77.45 34.65
CA LYS A 470 -14.48 76.01 34.80
C LYS A 470 -15.58 75.77 35.84
N GLN A 471 -15.52 76.43 37.00
CA GLN A 471 -16.57 76.32 38.01
C GLN A 471 -17.94 76.83 37.52
N ALA A 472 -18.02 77.94 36.79
CA ALA A 472 -19.29 78.45 36.27
C ALA A 472 -19.96 77.49 35.28
N VAL A 473 -19.18 76.88 34.36
CA VAL A 473 -19.69 75.87 33.42
C VAL A 473 -20.11 74.59 34.16
N VAL A 474 -19.30 74.10 35.10
CA VAL A 474 -19.64 72.93 35.93
C VAL A 474 -20.89 73.19 36.76
N ILE A 475 -21.04 74.36 37.38
CA ILE A 475 -22.24 74.74 38.15
C ILE A 475 -23.47 74.81 37.24
N HIS A 476 -23.36 75.38 36.02
CA HIS A 476 -24.49 75.47 35.11
C HIS A 476 -24.92 74.10 34.55
N ILE A 477 -23.96 73.24 34.21
CA ILE A 477 -24.21 71.83 33.83
C ILE A 477 -24.82 71.07 35.01
N HIS A 478 -24.26 71.18 36.21
CA HIS A 478 -24.76 70.51 37.41
C HIS A 478 -26.18 70.97 37.79
N ARG A 479 -26.51 72.25 37.60
CA ARG A 479 -27.87 72.79 37.82
C ARG A 479 -28.85 72.28 36.75
N THR A 480 -28.40 72.19 35.49
CA THR A 480 -29.19 71.64 34.38
C THR A 480 -29.47 70.14 34.56
N ILE A 481 -28.48 69.36 35.02
CA ILE A 481 -28.63 67.92 35.35
C ILE A 481 -29.52 67.73 36.58
N ARG A 482 -29.33 68.54 37.63
CA ARG A 482 -30.11 68.45 38.88
C ARG A 482 -31.60 68.71 38.66
N ASN A 483 -31.93 69.63 37.76
CA ASN A 483 -33.31 69.99 37.39
C ASN A 483 -33.75 69.32 36.08
N PHE A 484 -33.06 68.27 35.62
CA PHE A 484 -33.43 67.57 34.40
C PHE A 484 -34.71 66.77 34.64
N ASN A 485 -35.80 67.21 34.00
CA ASN A 485 -37.11 66.57 34.03
C ASN A 485 -37.44 66.11 32.61
N LEU A 486 -37.44 64.79 32.39
CA LEU A 486 -38.06 64.16 31.25
C LEU A 486 -39.59 64.33 31.32
N PHE A 487 -40.22 64.07 32.47
CA PHE A 487 -41.69 63.95 32.55
C PHE A 487 -42.37 65.13 33.27
N PRO A 488 -42.34 66.38 32.75
CA PRO A 488 -43.12 67.46 33.35
C PRO A 488 -44.60 67.28 33.04
N LEU A 489 -45.42 67.34 34.09
CA LEU A 489 -46.87 67.34 34.00
C LEU A 489 -47.40 68.72 33.57
N LYS A 490 -48.67 68.75 33.14
CA LYS A 490 -49.22 69.86 32.35
C LYS A 490 -49.51 71.13 33.17
N ASN A 491 -49.49 71.05 34.50
CA ASN A 491 -49.89 72.12 35.41
C ASN A 491 -48.66 72.68 36.14
N LYS A 492 -48.28 73.93 35.85
CA LYS A 492 -46.98 74.51 36.28
C LYS A 492 -46.94 75.07 37.71
N ASN A 493 -48.06 75.07 38.42
CA ASN A 493 -48.21 75.79 39.69
C ASN A 493 -48.27 74.84 40.91
N ASP A 494 -48.13 73.54 40.71
CA ASP A 494 -48.08 72.55 41.78
C ASP A 494 -46.62 72.10 42.05
N PRO A 495 -46.07 72.34 43.25
CA PRO A 495 -44.68 72.00 43.57
C PRO A 495 -44.42 70.49 43.71
N ASP A 496 -45.45 69.65 43.90
CA ASP A 496 -45.28 68.20 43.99
C ASP A 496 -45.25 67.54 42.59
N ASP A 497 -45.98 68.06 41.61
CA ASP A 497 -45.94 67.60 40.20
C ASP A 497 -44.54 67.77 39.57
N GLU A 498 -43.86 68.90 39.79
CA GLU A 498 -42.48 69.10 39.32
C GLU A 498 -41.52 68.08 39.95
N ARG A 499 -41.76 67.75 41.23
CA ARG A 499 -40.94 66.82 42.01
C ARG A 499 -41.12 65.37 41.53
N ILE A 500 -42.35 64.96 41.26
CA ILE A 500 -42.70 63.64 40.72
C ILE A 500 -42.05 63.45 39.33
N GLY A 501 -42.14 64.44 38.44
CA GLY A 501 -41.51 64.37 37.12
C GLY A 501 -39.99 64.19 37.19
N ILE A 502 -39.29 64.97 38.02
CA ILE A 502 -37.84 64.85 38.22
C ILE A 502 -37.46 63.47 38.80
N ILE A 503 -38.29 62.90 39.69
CA ILE A 503 -38.06 61.56 40.24
C ILE A 503 -38.26 60.48 39.18
N ALA A 504 -39.37 60.51 38.43
CA ALA A 504 -39.64 59.58 37.32
C ALA A 504 -38.54 59.62 36.25
N THR A 505 -38.00 60.80 35.98
CA THR A 505 -36.88 61.02 35.06
C THR A 505 -35.61 60.30 35.50
N ARG A 506 -35.24 60.47 36.78
CA ARG A 506 -34.07 59.82 37.36
C ARG A 506 -34.26 58.30 37.40
N LEU A 507 -35.45 57.84 37.75
CA LEU A 507 -35.82 56.42 37.75
C LEU A 507 -35.69 55.81 36.34
N TYR A 508 -36.25 56.46 35.31
CA TYR A 508 -36.18 56.00 33.93
C TYR A 508 -34.74 55.92 33.40
N ILE A 509 -33.92 56.96 33.62
CA ILE A 509 -32.51 56.98 33.20
C ILE A 509 -31.73 55.90 33.96
N PHE A 510 -31.94 55.76 35.27
CA PHE A 510 -31.30 54.75 36.11
C PHE A 510 -31.67 53.32 35.67
N LEU A 511 -32.95 53.02 35.45
CA LEU A 511 -33.43 51.73 34.95
C LEU A 511 -32.92 51.43 33.53
N THR A 512 -32.84 52.45 32.65
CA THR A 512 -32.30 52.27 31.29
C THR A 512 -30.81 51.97 31.31
N ILE A 513 -30.03 52.68 32.14
CA ILE A 513 -28.59 52.43 32.32
C ILE A 513 -28.38 51.04 32.93
N ILE A 514 -29.15 50.67 33.96
CA ILE A 514 -29.10 49.32 34.54
C ILE A 514 -29.45 48.26 33.50
N GLY A 515 -30.51 48.45 32.70
CA GLY A 515 -30.91 47.53 31.64
C GLY A 515 -29.85 47.34 30.56
N LEU A 516 -29.18 48.42 30.15
CA LEU A 516 -28.05 48.35 29.21
C LEU A 516 -26.82 47.68 29.83
N ILE A 517 -26.54 47.93 31.12
CA ILE A 517 -25.45 47.27 31.85
C ILE A 517 -25.75 45.77 32.02
N THR A 518 -26.97 45.38 32.41
CA THR A 518 -27.34 43.96 32.54
C THR A 518 -27.37 43.26 31.19
N LEU A 519 -27.82 43.91 30.12
CA LEU A 519 -27.74 43.35 28.76
C LEU A 519 -26.28 43.20 28.29
N SER A 520 -25.42 44.19 28.55
CA SER A 520 -23.99 44.12 28.24
C SER A 520 -23.29 43.02 29.05
N ILE A 521 -23.58 42.92 30.35
CA ILE A 521 -23.05 41.87 31.24
C ILE A 521 -23.56 40.50 30.79
N TYR A 522 -24.86 40.34 30.50
CA TYR A 522 -25.45 39.09 30.01
C TYR A 522 -24.84 38.64 28.67
N THR A 523 -24.70 39.56 27.71
CA THR A 523 -24.04 39.27 26.42
C THR A 523 -22.54 38.99 26.56
N SER A 524 -21.88 39.55 27.57
CA SER A 524 -20.48 39.28 27.91
C SER A 524 -20.27 37.98 28.71
N LEU A 525 -21.25 37.57 29.53
CA LEU A 525 -21.23 36.35 30.34
C LEU A 525 -21.75 35.11 29.59
N LEU A 526 -22.30 35.27 28.39
CA LEU A 526 -22.65 34.18 27.47
C LEU A 526 -21.38 33.44 26.98
N LYS A 527 -20.86 32.57 27.85
CA LYS A 527 -19.69 31.72 27.61
C LYS A 527 -20.02 30.69 26.51
N ARG A 528 -19.80 31.09 25.26
CA ARG A 528 -19.82 30.16 24.11
C ARG A 528 -18.47 29.47 24.02
N ASN A 529 -18.47 28.14 23.93
CA ASN A 529 -17.28 27.38 23.53
C ASN A 529 -16.96 27.75 22.08
N LYS A 530 -16.06 28.72 21.91
CA LYS A 530 -15.72 29.29 20.61
C LYS A 530 -14.74 28.35 19.94
N THR A 531 -15.23 27.55 18.99
CA THR A 531 -14.35 26.77 18.12
C THR A 531 -13.59 27.74 17.23
N TYR A 532 -12.25 27.69 17.28
CA TYR A 532 -11.40 28.51 16.44
C TYR A 532 -11.07 27.73 15.16
N SER A 533 -11.27 28.36 14.01
CA SER A 533 -10.96 27.80 12.69
C SER A 533 -9.73 28.47 12.11
N VAL A 534 -8.83 27.67 11.53
CA VAL A 534 -7.68 28.17 10.76
C VAL A 534 -7.69 27.54 9.38
N ASP A 535 -7.71 28.40 8.37
CA ASP A 535 -7.74 28.01 6.97
C ASP A 535 -6.30 27.88 6.45
N ARG A 536 -6.02 26.78 5.75
CA ARG A 536 -4.73 26.47 5.10
C ARG A 536 -3.47 26.80 5.95
N PRO A 537 -3.32 26.22 7.16
CA PRO A 537 -2.13 26.47 7.97
C PRO A 537 -0.86 25.96 7.28
N SER A 538 0.26 26.69 7.46
CA SER A 538 1.59 26.15 7.18
C SER A 538 1.90 24.99 8.14
N PHE A 539 2.80 24.08 7.76
CA PHE A 539 3.17 22.97 8.64
C PHE A 539 3.71 23.45 9.99
N THR A 540 4.48 24.56 10.02
CA THR A 540 4.98 25.17 11.25
C THR A 540 3.85 25.59 12.20
N LYS A 541 2.83 26.26 11.66
CA LYS A 541 1.68 26.74 12.42
C LYS A 541 0.74 25.60 12.84
N PHE A 542 0.67 24.53 12.04
CA PHE A 542 -0.01 23.30 12.42
C PHE A 542 0.70 22.57 13.58
N GLU A 543 2.03 22.40 13.54
CA GLU A 543 2.78 21.80 14.66
C GLU A 543 2.65 22.63 15.95
N GLU A 544 2.66 23.96 15.84
CA GLU A 544 2.42 24.87 16.97
C GLU A 544 1.03 24.64 17.60
N PHE A 545 -0.04 24.66 16.80
CA PHE A 545 -1.38 24.35 17.31
C PHE A 545 -1.51 22.90 17.81
N TYR A 546 -0.83 21.94 17.19
CA TYR A 546 -0.85 20.55 17.63
C TYR A 546 -0.18 20.43 19.01
N SER A 547 0.93 21.13 19.25
CA SER A 547 1.60 21.16 20.56
C SER A 547 0.71 21.73 21.67
N MET A 548 -0.14 22.70 21.35
CA MET A 548 -0.96 23.45 22.31
C MET A 548 -2.38 22.87 22.49
N TYR A 549 -2.93 22.22 21.45
CA TYR A 549 -4.33 21.77 21.40
C TYR A 549 -4.49 20.34 20.84
N SER A 550 -3.49 19.47 20.94
CA SER A 550 -3.49 18.09 20.38
C SER A 550 -4.75 17.25 20.65
N SER A 551 -5.43 17.47 21.77
CA SER A 551 -6.66 16.75 22.15
C SER A 551 -7.91 17.20 21.37
N THR A 552 -7.93 18.41 20.81
CA THR A 552 -9.10 18.99 20.13
C THR A 552 -8.82 19.49 18.71
N LEU A 553 -7.55 19.64 18.33
CA LEU A 553 -7.14 20.04 16.99
C LEU A 553 -7.46 18.95 15.96
N THR A 554 -8.27 19.31 14.97
CA THR A 554 -8.70 18.45 13.87
C THR A 554 -8.47 19.16 12.55
N CYS A 555 -7.66 18.56 11.67
CA CYS A 555 -7.30 19.08 10.36
C CYS A 555 -7.53 17.99 9.31
N SER A 556 -8.50 18.14 8.41
CA SER A 556 -8.76 17.14 7.37
C SER A 556 -7.87 17.35 6.14
N CYS A 557 -7.23 16.28 5.66
CA CYS A 557 -6.51 16.31 4.39
C CYS A 557 -7.47 16.49 3.21
N SER A 558 -7.04 17.22 2.17
CA SER A 558 -7.72 17.29 0.87
C SER A 558 -7.44 16.06 0.01
N HIS A 559 -6.20 15.54 0.02
CA HIS A 559 -5.88 14.24 -0.56
C HIS A 559 -5.56 13.22 0.53
N LEU A 560 -6.37 12.16 0.59
CA LEU A 560 -6.28 11.12 1.60
C LEU A 560 -5.15 10.12 1.35
N SER A 561 -4.55 10.12 0.15
CA SER A 561 -3.68 9.04 -0.30
C SER A 561 -2.57 9.50 -1.24
N MET A 562 -1.35 9.03 -1.01
CA MET A 562 -0.14 9.41 -1.76
C MET A 562 0.83 8.23 -1.91
N SER A 563 1.58 8.17 -3.02
CA SER A 563 2.57 7.12 -3.26
C SER A 563 3.72 7.20 -2.26
N TYR A 564 4.18 6.06 -1.74
CA TYR A 564 5.32 6.02 -0.81
C TYR A 564 6.59 6.60 -1.43
N GLY A 565 6.81 6.45 -2.74
CA GLY A 565 7.98 7.01 -3.43
C GLY A 565 8.08 8.54 -3.40
N ARG A 566 7.00 9.25 -3.05
CA ARG A 566 7.03 10.72 -2.84
C ARG A 566 7.41 11.11 -1.40
N ILE A 567 7.27 10.21 -0.44
CA ILE A 567 7.43 10.49 1.00
C ILE A 567 8.49 9.64 1.70
N ILE A 568 8.98 8.56 1.07
CA ILE A 568 10.02 7.66 1.59
C ILE A 568 11.04 7.39 0.49
N SER A 569 12.31 7.69 0.77
CA SER A 569 13.46 7.24 -0.02
C SER A 569 14.11 6.02 0.65
N LEU A 570 14.64 5.09 -0.13
CA LEU A 570 15.18 3.81 0.32
C LEU A 570 16.54 3.54 -0.32
N SER A 571 17.52 3.18 0.50
CA SER A 571 18.90 2.87 0.08
C SER A 571 19.47 1.74 0.95
N PRO A 572 19.07 0.48 0.71
CA PRO A 572 19.52 -0.66 1.53
C PRO A 572 21.03 -0.86 1.41
N ARG A 573 21.69 -1.17 2.54
CA ARG A 573 23.10 -1.52 2.60
C ARG A 573 23.25 -3.04 2.65
N PHE A 574 23.96 -3.61 1.68
CA PHE A 574 24.20 -5.06 1.61
C PHE A 574 25.46 -5.48 2.37
N HIS A 575 25.52 -6.76 2.73
CA HIS A 575 26.62 -7.40 3.44
C HIS A 575 27.93 -7.29 2.65
N SER A 576 29.03 -7.05 3.36
CA SER A 576 30.35 -6.74 2.76
C SER A 576 30.83 -7.78 1.75
N ILE A 577 30.50 -9.06 1.96
CA ILE A 577 30.75 -10.16 1.00
C ILE A 577 30.27 -9.81 -0.41
N CYS A 578 29.08 -9.22 -0.56
CA CYS A 578 28.43 -8.95 -1.84
C CYS A 578 29.13 -7.86 -2.70
N SER A 579 30.08 -7.13 -2.11
CA SER A 579 30.94 -6.14 -2.79
C SER A 579 32.43 -6.45 -2.63
N SER A 580 32.78 -7.61 -2.09
CA SER A 580 34.16 -7.98 -1.75
C SER A 580 34.95 -8.49 -2.96
N GLU A 581 36.26 -8.64 -2.77
CA GLU A 581 37.16 -9.21 -3.79
C GLU A 581 36.96 -10.71 -3.98
N TYR A 582 36.42 -11.41 -2.98
CA TYR A 582 36.09 -12.85 -3.03
C TYR A 582 35.07 -13.22 -4.12
N LEU A 583 34.33 -12.26 -4.68
CA LEU A 583 33.32 -12.49 -5.72
C LEU A 583 33.76 -12.00 -7.11
N LYS A 584 35.04 -11.63 -7.27
CA LYS A 584 35.60 -11.12 -8.53
C LYS A 584 36.49 -12.16 -9.20
N ASP A 585 36.63 -12.05 -10.52
CA ASP A 585 37.47 -12.92 -11.34
C ASP A 585 38.92 -12.99 -10.85
N ASP A 586 39.44 -11.88 -10.30
CA ASP A 586 40.77 -11.82 -9.65
C ASP A 586 40.94 -12.88 -8.55
N TRP A 587 39.90 -13.18 -7.76
CA TRP A 587 39.94 -14.26 -6.76
C TRP A 587 39.51 -15.60 -7.36
N LEU A 588 38.47 -15.63 -8.19
CA LEU A 588 37.96 -16.87 -8.77
C LEU A 588 39.01 -17.58 -9.64
N SER A 589 39.91 -16.84 -10.30
CA SER A 589 41.01 -17.40 -11.11
C SER A 589 41.96 -18.28 -10.30
N TYR A 590 41.99 -18.16 -8.96
CA TYR A 590 42.75 -19.07 -8.09
C TYR A 590 42.37 -20.54 -8.33
N PHE A 591 41.08 -20.84 -8.55
CA PHE A 591 40.58 -22.21 -8.58
C PHE A 591 40.65 -22.88 -9.96
N GLY A 592 41.05 -22.16 -11.02
CA GLY A 592 41.24 -22.78 -12.34
C GLY A 592 42.26 -23.90 -12.26
N ARG A 593 42.01 -25.07 -12.86
CA ARG A 593 42.98 -26.17 -12.85
C ARG A 593 44.26 -25.79 -13.58
N GLY A 594 45.41 -26.11 -12.98
CA GLY A 594 46.69 -26.06 -13.69
C GLY A 594 46.81 -27.22 -14.68
N SER A 595 47.56 -27.02 -15.76
CA SER A 595 47.81 -28.02 -16.80
C SER A 595 48.81 -29.09 -16.34
N ILE A 596 48.38 -29.96 -15.42
CA ILE A 596 49.14 -31.14 -14.99
C ILE A 596 49.11 -32.20 -16.10
N PRO A 597 50.26 -32.73 -16.59
CA PRO A 597 50.31 -33.68 -17.72
C PRO A 597 49.74 -35.10 -17.49
N ASN A 598 48.92 -35.32 -16.46
CA ASN A 598 48.41 -36.66 -16.10
C ASN A 598 47.02 -36.55 -15.45
N ASP A 599 45.97 -36.97 -16.16
CA ASP A 599 44.56 -36.98 -15.74
C ASP A 599 44.22 -38.02 -14.65
N THR A 600 45.11 -38.24 -13.68
CA THR A 600 45.02 -39.32 -12.68
C THR A 600 44.79 -38.83 -11.24
N TYR A 601 44.40 -37.57 -11.08
CA TYR A 601 44.23 -36.90 -9.79
C TYR A 601 42.79 -36.44 -9.59
N GLU A 602 41.95 -37.29 -8.98
CA GLU A 602 40.63 -36.89 -8.50
C GLU A 602 40.77 -36.16 -7.16
N LEU A 603 40.45 -34.86 -7.14
CA LEU A 603 40.29 -34.10 -5.90
C LEU A 603 39.01 -34.52 -5.17
N LEU A 604 39.12 -34.77 -3.87
CA LEU A 604 37.93 -34.89 -3.02
C LEU A 604 37.14 -33.56 -3.04
N LEU A 605 35.82 -33.63 -3.21
CA LEU A 605 34.94 -32.43 -3.18
C LEU A 605 34.85 -31.73 -1.81
N ILE A 606 35.38 -32.35 -0.75
CA ILE A 606 35.60 -31.72 0.55
C ILE A 606 36.90 -30.91 0.61
N ASP A 607 37.78 -31.03 -0.39
CA ASP A 607 38.97 -30.18 -0.50
C ASP A 607 38.61 -28.76 -0.95
N PHE A 608 39.17 -27.76 -0.29
CA PHE A 608 38.92 -26.34 -0.56
C PHE A 608 39.35 -25.92 -1.97
N ARG A 609 40.38 -26.55 -2.54
CA ARG A 609 40.88 -26.25 -3.89
C ARG A 609 39.90 -26.71 -4.98
N ALA A 610 39.14 -27.78 -4.72
CA ALA A 610 38.07 -28.23 -5.59
C ALA A 610 36.72 -27.53 -5.32
N SER A 611 36.49 -27.09 -4.08
CA SER A 611 35.18 -26.58 -3.66
C SER A 611 35.04 -25.06 -3.62
N GLY A 612 36.13 -24.31 -3.47
CA GLY A 612 36.06 -22.88 -3.25
C GLY A 612 35.46 -22.09 -4.43
N GLU A 613 35.75 -22.47 -5.68
CA GLU A 613 35.23 -21.77 -6.87
C GLU A 613 33.70 -21.67 -6.85
N TRP A 614 33.04 -22.84 -6.79
CA TRP A 614 31.58 -22.88 -6.79
C TRP A 614 31.01 -22.27 -5.52
N ILE A 615 31.72 -22.31 -4.38
CA ILE A 615 31.30 -21.61 -3.16
C ILE A 615 31.17 -20.10 -3.38
N PHE A 616 32.18 -19.47 -3.97
CA PHE A 616 32.17 -18.02 -4.21
C PHE A 616 31.27 -17.61 -5.37
N GLN A 617 31.23 -18.38 -6.48
CA GLN A 617 30.25 -18.16 -7.54
C GLN A 617 28.81 -18.22 -6.99
N MET A 618 28.52 -19.17 -6.09
CA MET A 618 27.20 -19.27 -5.47
C MET A 618 26.86 -18.11 -4.54
N LEU A 619 27.83 -17.63 -3.75
CA LEU A 619 27.66 -16.41 -2.95
C LEU A 619 27.35 -15.20 -3.85
N SER A 620 28.04 -15.05 -4.98
CA SER A 620 27.79 -13.97 -5.95
C SER A 620 26.35 -13.97 -6.48
N ILE A 621 25.82 -15.14 -6.85
CA ILE A 621 24.45 -15.27 -7.36
C ILE A 621 23.42 -15.01 -6.25
N LEU A 622 23.65 -15.50 -5.03
CA LEU A 622 22.74 -15.23 -3.90
C LEU A 622 22.71 -13.74 -3.53
N CYS A 623 23.86 -13.05 -3.59
CA CYS A 623 23.94 -11.60 -3.47
C CYS A 623 23.15 -10.88 -4.58
N LYS A 624 23.34 -11.28 -5.85
CA LYS A 624 22.62 -10.71 -7.01
C LYS A 624 21.11 -10.84 -6.87
N ILE A 625 20.60 -12.05 -6.63
CA ILE A 625 19.16 -12.32 -6.48
C ILE A 625 18.58 -11.56 -5.28
N SER A 626 19.34 -11.44 -4.19
CA SER A 626 18.90 -10.64 -3.04
C SER A 626 18.75 -9.16 -3.41
N SER A 627 19.76 -8.59 -4.07
CA SER A 627 19.73 -7.19 -4.54
C SER A 627 18.59 -6.94 -5.53
N GLU A 628 18.41 -7.79 -6.54
CA GLU A 628 17.29 -7.71 -7.49
C GLU A 628 15.94 -7.81 -6.79
N THR A 629 15.78 -8.75 -5.86
CA THR A 629 14.54 -8.93 -5.07
C THR A 629 14.23 -7.70 -4.23
N VAL A 630 15.23 -7.12 -3.56
CA VAL A 630 15.08 -5.90 -2.76
C VAL A 630 14.73 -4.71 -3.64
N ASN A 631 15.40 -4.52 -4.78
CA ASN A 631 15.14 -3.39 -5.70
C ASN A 631 13.74 -3.47 -6.33
N ASP A 632 13.28 -4.67 -6.70
CA ASP A 632 11.91 -4.87 -7.18
C ASP A 632 10.89 -4.64 -6.05
N ALA A 633 11.16 -5.11 -4.83
CA ALA A 633 10.30 -4.86 -3.67
C ALA A 633 10.20 -3.35 -3.36
N ILE A 634 11.30 -2.61 -3.40
CA ILE A 634 11.34 -1.14 -3.25
C ILE A 634 10.47 -0.48 -4.31
N ARG A 635 10.59 -0.87 -5.59
CA ARG A 635 9.80 -0.30 -6.69
C ARG A 635 8.30 -0.54 -6.50
N ILE A 636 7.91 -1.72 -6.04
CA ILE A 636 6.52 -2.06 -5.72
C ILE A 636 6.04 -1.23 -4.52
N PHE A 637 6.81 -1.17 -3.43
CA PHE A 637 6.48 -0.39 -2.24
C PHE A 637 6.31 1.10 -2.55
N GLN A 638 7.23 1.69 -3.32
CA GLN A 638 7.13 3.09 -3.76
C GLN A 638 5.86 3.35 -4.59
N SER A 639 5.37 2.37 -5.35
CA SER A 639 4.11 2.46 -6.10
C SER A 639 2.85 2.31 -5.23
N ASN A 640 2.96 1.63 -4.08
CA ASN A 640 1.88 1.53 -3.09
C ASN A 640 1.61 2.90 -2.46
N ARG A 641 0.46 3.03 -1.79
CA ARG A 641 -0.02 4.31 -1.28
C ARG A 641 -0.13 4.34 0.25
N PHE A 642 0.43 5.37 0.85
CA PHE A 642 0.19 5.80 2.22
C PHE A 642 -1.17 6.51 2.30
N VAL A 643 -1.94 6.29 3.37
CA VAL A 643 -3.31 6.80 3.53
C VAL A 643 -3.49 7.49 4.87
N THR A 644 -3.98 8.74 4.89
CA THR A 644 -4.26 9.52 6.11
C THR A 644 -5.53 10.35 5.97
N MET A 645 -6.42 10.30 6.97
CA MET A 645 -7.66 11.09 6.97
C MET A 645 -7.47 12.52 7.45
N ASN A 646 -6.76 12.65 8.57
CA ASN A 646 -6.38 13.93 9.14
C ASN A 646 -4.89 14.15 8.94
N THR A 647 -4.47 15.41 8.95
CA THR A 647 -3.06 15.78 8.95
C THR A 647 -2.39 15.21 10.20
N LEU A 648 -1.39 14.35 9.99
CA LEU A 648 -0.56 13.81 11.06
C LEU A 648 0.47 14.87 11.46
N SER A 649 0.75 15.00 12.75
CA SER A 649 1.95 15.72 13.22
C SER A 649 3.24 15.04 12.76
N ARG A 650 4.36 15.75 12.79
CA ARG A 650 5.67 15.20 12.42
C ARG A 650 6.01 13.95 13.22
N SER A 651 5.66 13.89 14.51
CA SER A 651 5.89 12.71 15.36
C SER A 651 4.99 11.53 14.97
N GLN A 652 3.70 11.77 14.72
CA GLN A 652 2.76 10.76 14.23
C GLN A 652 3.19 10.20 12.87
N PHE A 653 3.51 11.06 11.90
CA PHE A 653 4.00 10.66 10.58
C PHE A 653 5.29 9.82 10.65
N THR A 654 6.22 10.19 11.54
CA THR A 654 7.47 9.43 11.75
C THR A 654 7.18 8.04 12.34
N MET A 655 6.22 7.93 13.26
CA MET A 655 5.81 6.64 13.85
C MET A 655 5.08 5.75 12.84
N GLU A 656 4.18 6.31 12.04
CA GLU A 656 3.49 5.61 10.96
C GLU A 656 4.49 5.08 9.92
N THR A 657 5.32 5.97 9.36
CA THR A 657 6.31 5.57 8.33
C THR A 657 7.29 4.51 8.86
N LYS A 658 7.76 4.61 10.11
CA LYS A 658 8.59 3.56 10.75
C LYS A 658 7.86 2.21 10.84
N THR A 659 6.57 2.22 11.18
CA THR A 659 5.75 1.00 11.26
C THR A 659 5.59 0.36 9.88
N ARG A 660 5.31 1.15 8.84
CA ARG A 660 5.21 0.66 7.45
C ARG A 660 6.53 0.16 6.89
N MET A 661 7.64 0.79 7.27
CA MET A 661 8.96 0.33 6.86
C MET A 661 9.31 -1.04 7.45
N LYS A 662 9.03 -1.25 8.74
CA LYS A 662 9.21 -2.56 9.39
C LYS A 662 8.33 -3.65 8.75
N GLN A 663 7.09 -3.31 8.37
CA GLN A 663 6.21 -4.21 7.62
C GLN A 663 6.79 -4.54 6.23
N PHE A 664 7.27 -3.53 5.49
CA PHE A 664 7.87 -3.71 4.17
C PHE A 664 9.11 -4.63 4.20
N GLU A 665 10.01 -4.44 5.16
CA GLU A 665 11.18 -5.28 5.40
C GLU A 665 10.78 -6.75 5.60
N GLN A 666 9.88 -7.02 6.55
CA GLN A 666 9.42 -8.38 6.87
C GLN A 666 8.75 -9.04 5.66
N ASN A 667 7.88 -8.32 4.96
CA ASN A 667 7.18 -8.81 3.79
C ASN A 667 8.15 -9.21 2.65
N SER A 668 9.20 -8.42 2.44
CA SER A 668 10.21 -8.65 1.41
C SER A 668 11.04 -9.92 1.68
N ILE A 669 11.45 -10.09 2.95
CA ILE A 669 12.20 -11.26 3.42
C ILE A 669 11.38 -12.55 3.30
N VAL A 670 10.17 -12.56 3.86
CA VAL A 670 9.34 -13.77 4.04
C VAL A 670 8.96 -14.39 2.69
N LEU A 671 8.67 -13.56 1.69
CA LEU A 671 8.20 -14.02 0.39
C LEU A 671 9.29 -14.78 -0.38
N LEU A 672 10.53 -14.28 -0.42
CA LEU A 672 11.63 -14.97 -1.08
C LEU A 672 11.98 -16.27 -0.36
N PHE A 673 12.12 -16.21 0.97
CA PHE A 673 12.55 -17.35 1.77
C PHE A 673 11.55 -18.52 1.71
N SER A 674 10.25 -18.22 1.63
CA SER A 674 9.19 -19.22 1.47
C SER A 674 9.33 -19.99 0.14
N LEU A 675 9.54 -19.29 -0.97
CA LEU A 675 9.75 -19.91 -2.28
C LEU A 675 11.01 -20.80 -2.30
N ILE A 676 12.14 -20.27 -1.82
CA ILE A 676 13.41 -20.98 -1.78
C ILE A 676 13.33 -22.24 -0.90
N ARG A 677 12.62 -22.16 0.22
CA ARG A 677 12.36 -23.31 1.09
C ARG A 677 11.54 -24.39 0.38
N LEU A 678 10.52 -24.01 -0.40
CA LEU A 678 9.73 -24.96 -1.19
C LEU A 678 10.57 -25.63 -2.28
N ILE A 679 11.42 -24.89 -2.99
CA ILE A 679 12.31 -25.43 -4.03
C ILE A 679 13.30 -26.42 -3.42
N ARG A 680 14.04 -26.01 -2.36
CA ARG A 680 14.97 -26.89 -1.63
C ARG A 680 14.27 -28.13 -1.09
N SER A 681 13.10 -27.97 -0.44
CA SER A 681 12.33 -29.12 0.03
C SER A 681 11.97 -30.06 -1.12
N SER A 682 11.58 -29.54 -2.28
CA SER A 682 11.15 -30.35 -3.42
C SER A 682 12.31 -31.11 -4.07
N ILE A 683 13.50 -30.51 -4.20
CA ILE A 683 14.72 -31.20 -4.66
C ILE A 683 15.03 -32.38 -3.72
N ARG A 684 15.07 -32.10 -2.40
CA ARG A 684 15.46 -33.06 -1.37
C ARG A 684 14.45 -34.19 -1.17
N THR A 685 13.14 -33.95 -1.26
CA THR A 685 12.12 -35.00 -1.07
C THR A 685 11.93 -35.88 -2.29
N ASN A 686 12.22 -35.36 -3.49
CA ASN A 686 12.31 -36.18 -4.69
C ASN A 686 13.66 -36.89 -4.83
N GLN A 687 14.67 -36.56 -4.00
CA GLN A 687 16.01 -37.15 -4.00
C GLN A 687 16.68 -37.07 -5.38
N LEU A 688 16.58 -35.88 -5.99
CA LEU A 688 17.20 -35.60 -7.29
C LEU A 688 18.72 -35.73 -7.19
N ILE A 689 19.37 -36.27 -8.21
CA ILE A 689 20.83 -36.51 -8.23
C ILE A 689 21.55 -35.25 -8.73
N GLU A 690 22.63 -34.87 -8.05
CA GLU A 690 23.56 -33.82 -8.51
C GLU A 690 24.84 -34.43 -9.13
N ASN A 691 25.42 -33.75 -10.12
CA ASN A 691 26.68 -34.15 -10.77
C ASN A 691 27.87 -34.24 -9.80
N MET A 692 27.84 -33.46 -8.71
CA MET A 692 28.87 -33.50 -7.67
C MET A 692 28.72 -34.69 -6.70
N TRP A 693 27.74 -35.59 -6.87
CA TRP A 693 27.57 -36.82 -6.07
C TRP A 693 27.54 -36.66 -4.53
N MET A 694 27.47 -35.44 -3.97
CA MET A 694 27.48 -35.21 -2.52
C MET A 694 26.25 -35.83 -1.86
N ASN A 695 25.13 -35.86 -2.59
CA ASN A 695 23.87 -36.47 -2.16
C ASN A 695 23.73 -37.98 -2.45
N THR A 696 24.51 -38.52 -3.40
CA THR A 696 24.30 -39.86 -3.99
C THR A 696 25.60 -40.64 -4.17
N GLN A 697 25.66 -41.87 -3.63
CA GLN A 697 26.65 -42.89 -3.95
C GLN A 697 26.15 -43.79 -5.09
N THR A 698 27.05 -44.20 -5.98
CA THR A 698 26.79 -45.10 -7.11
C THR A 698 27.43 -46.46 -6.88
N PHE A 699 26.80 -47.54 -7.38
CA PHE A 699 27.40 -48.87 -7.41
C PHE A 699 26.82 -49.74 -8.51
N SER A 700 27.63 -50.65 -9.05
CA SER A 700 27.21 -51.65 -10.03
C SER A 700 26.86 -52.98 -9.34
N ILE A 701 25.74 -53.58 -9.75
CA ILE A 701 25.33 -54.93 -9.37
C ILE A 701 25.33 -55.79 -10.63
N TYR A 702 26.08 -56.88 -10.61
CA TYR A 702 26.00 -57.91 -11.64
C TYR A 702 24.82 -58.85 -11.35
N ASP A 703 23.93 -59.01 -12.32
CA ASP A 703 22.84 -59.97 -12.26
C ASP A 703 23.27 -61.29 -12.91
N ASN A 704 23.51 -62.30 -12.08
CA ASN A 704 23.89 -63.65 -12.50
C ASN A 704 22.85 -64.33 -13.42
N THR A 705 21.58 -63.89 -13.42
CA THR A 705 20.52 -64.51 -14.22
C THR A 705 20.40 -63.95 -15.63
N THR A 706 20.68 -62.65 -15.79
CA THR A 706 20.68 -61.98 -17.11
C THR A 706 22.09 -61.77 -17.68
N SER A 707 23.13 -62.12 -16.91
CA SER A 707 24.55 -61.89 -17.19
C SER A 707 24.91 -60.42 -17.45
N LYS A 708 24.12 -59.48 -16.89
CA LYS A 708 24.22 -58.04 -17.16
C LYS A 708 24.54 -57.27 -15.89
N TRP A 709 25.33 -56.21 -16.05
CA TRP A 709 25.51 -55.19 -15.02
C TRP A 709 24.31 -54.25 -14.98
N SER A 710 23.94 -53.84 -13.78
CA SER A 710 22.92 -52.83 -13.50
C SER A 710 23.47 -51.76 -12.55
N ILE A 711 23.00 -50.53 -12.68
CA ILE A 711 23.44 -49.40 -11.85
C ILE A 711 22.41 -49.16 -10.76
N ARG A 712 22.88 -48.97 -9.53
CA ARG A 712 22.06 -48.54 -8.39
C ARG A 712 22.64 -47.28 -7.77
N PHE A 713 21.73 -46.49 -7.21
CA PHE A 713 22.03 -45.29 -6.44
C PHE A 713 21.61 -45.51 -4.99
N GLN A 714 22.40 -44.98 -4.06
CA GLN A 714 22.09 -44.91 -2.63
C GLN A 714 22.36 -43.48 -2.15
N SER A 715 21.65 -42.99 -1.12
CA SER A 715 21.98 -41.68 -0.56
C SER A 715 23.33 -41.71 0.16
N SER A 716 24.17 -40.72 -0.08
CA SER A 716 25.47 -40.59 0.58
C SER A 716 25.37 -40.49 2.10
N ASN A 717 26.37 -41.03 2.77
CA ASN A 717 26.60 -40.85 4.19
C ASN A 717 27.81 -39.94 4.41
N LEU A 718 27.60 -38.84 5.14
CA LEU A 718 28.63 -37.87 5.48
C LEU A 718 29.18 -38.14 6.89
N HIS A 719 30.38 -37.61 7.17
CA HIS A 719 31.09 -37.70 8.45
C HIS A 719 31.13 -39.12 9.06
N LYS A 720 32.10 -39.95 8.61
CA LYS A 720 32.37 -41.32 9.13
C LYS A 720 31.11 -42.20 9.24
N ASN A 721 30.23 -42.14 8.24
CA ASN A 721 28.94 -42.86 8.16
C ASN A 721 27.90 -42.54 9.26
N SER A 722 28.13 -41.52 10.10
CA SER A 722 27.22 -41.13 11.18
C SER A 722 25.95 -40.39 10.73
N CYS A 723 25.97 -39.76 9.55
CA CYS A 723 24.83 -38.97 9.06
C CYS A 723 24.49 -39.26 7.59
N SER A 724 23.31 -39.86 7.34
CA SER A 724 22.84 -40.15 5.97
C SER A 724 21.97 -39.02 5.40
N CYS A 725 22.24 -38.64 4.15
CA CYS A 725 21.43 -37.70 3.38
C CYS A 725 20.02 -38.22 3.06
N SER A 726 19.76 -39.52 3.26
CA SER A 726 18.42 -40.13 3.25
C SER A 726 17.58 -39.79 4.50
N LEU A 727 18.23 -39.56 5.64
CA LEU A 727 17.59 -39.43 6.95
C LEU A 727 17.52 -37.99 7.44
N SER A 728 18.66 -37.31 7.47
CA SER A 728 18.80 -35.95 7.97
C SER A 728 19.09 -34.96 6.85
N LYS A 729 18.73 -33.70 7.12
CA LYS A 729 18.93 -32.58 6.19
C LYS A 729 20.10 -31.67 6.55
N GLU A 730 20.72 -31.94 7.70
CA GLU A 730 21.78 -31.17 8.35
C GLU A 730 23.10 -31.95 8.42
N CYS A 731 23.21 -33.08 7.70
CA CYS A 731 24.49 -33.76 7.53
C CYS A 731 25.49 -32.85 6.84
N THR A 732 26.69 -32.79 7.40
CA THR A 732 27.83 -32.02 6.90
C THR A 732 29.14 -32.78 7.05
N SER A 733 30.11 -32.46 6.21
CA SER A 733 31.54 -32.77 6.41
C SER A 733 32.33 -31.45 6.37
N PRO A 734 33.43 -31.31 7.13
CA PRO A 734 34.27 -30.11 7.08
C PRO A 734 34.97 -29.96 5.74
N ILE A 735 35.02 -28.74 5.21
CA ILE A 735 35.86 -28.41 4.05
C ILE A 735 37.26 -28.05 4.55
N GLY A 736 38.30 -28.46 3.83
CA GLY A 736 39.68 -28.36 4.29
C GLY A 736 40.69 -28.65 3.19
N PHE A 737 41.95 -28.83 3.55
CA PHE A 737 42.99 -29.34 2.67
C PHE A 737 43.23 -30.81 3.01
N TYR A 738 43.03 -31.68 2.03
CA TYR A 738 43.17 -33.14 2.14
C TYR A 738 44.36 -33.62 1.30
N LEU A 739 44.94 -34.74 1.71
CA LEU A 739 45.99 -35.43 0.96
C LEU A 739 45.35 -36.22 -0.20
N ARG A 740 46.11 -36.45 -1.27
CA ARG A 740 45.71 -37.31 -2.40
C ARG A 740 45.28 -38.72 -1.98
N THR A 741 45.83 -39.25 -0.88
CA THR A 741 45.51 -40.57 -0.35
C THR A 741 44.27 -40.60 0.54
N ASP A 742 43.67 -39.44 0.83
CA ASP A 742 42.48 -39.36 1.68
C ASP A 742 41.22 -39.87 0.98
N THR A 743 40.25 -40.26 1.80
CA THR A 743 38.89 -40.61 1.37
C THR A 743 37.89 -39.62 1.95
N HIS A 744 36.63 -39.68 1.52
CA HIS A 744 35.52 -38.92 2.13
C HIS A 744 35.24 -39.24 3.62
N HIS A 745 35.99 -40.16 4.22
CA HIS A 745 35.92 -40.50 5.65
C HIS A 745 37.15 -40.03 6.45
N SER A 746 38.19 -39.51 5.78
CA SER A 746 39.37 -38.90 6.40
C SER A 746 39.04 -37.59 7.13
N GLU A 747 39.95 -37.15 7.99
CA GLU A 747 39.94 -35.79 8.55
C GLU A 747 40.89 -34.89 7.74
N PRO A 748 40.56 -33.60 7.53
CA PRO A 748 41.43 -32.70 6.77
C PRO A 748 42.71 -32.39 7.55
N ASN A 749 43.84 -32.32 6.84
CA ASN A 749 45.10 -31.84 7.42
C ASN A 749 44.98 -30.40 7.94
N VAL A 750 44.20 -29.57 7.24
CA VAL A 750 43.81 -28.24 7.69
C VAL A 750 42.34 -28.01 7.37
N THR A 751 41.49 -27.86 8.40
CA THR A 751 40.10 -27.43 8.20
C THR A 751 40.06 -25.95 7.81
N VAL A 752 39.16 -25.56 6.90
CA VAL A 752 38.79 -24.15 6.69
C VAL A 752 37.61 -23.83 7.63
N PRO A 753 37.82 -23.04 8.71
CA PRO A 753 36.77 -22.70 9.66
C PRO A 753 35.52 -22.13 8.97
N GLY A 754 34.36 -22.61 9.39
CA GLY A 754 33.06 -22.21 8.86
C GLY A 754 32.61 -22.90 7.58
N LEU A 755 33.51 -23.45 6.74
CA LEU A 755 33.11 -24.08 5.48
C LEU A 755 32.79 -25.56 5.65
N VAL A 756 31.63 -25.96 5.12
CA VAL A 756 31.12 -27.34 5.19
C VAL A 756 30.48 -27.81 3.88
N LEU A 757 30.75 -29.06 3.52
CA LEU A 757 30.04 -29.77 2.48
C LEU A 757 28.76 -30.37 3.06
N GLY A 758 27.61 -30.11 2.47
CA GLY A 758 26.32 -30.70 2.83
C GLY A 758 25.81 -31.67 1.75
N CYS A 759 24.63 -32.22 1.98
CA CYS A 759 23.96 -33.17 1.07
C CYS A 759 23.52 -32.61 -0.30
N TYR A 760 23.82 -31.37 -0.64
CA TYR A 760 23.53 -30.71 -1.91
C TYR A 760 24.39 -29.45 -1.98
N ALA A 761 24.89 -29.06 -3.16
CA ALA A 761 25.72 -27.85 -3.30
C ALA A 761 25.10 -26.59 -2.65
N MET A 762 23.81 -26.33 -2.85
CA MET A 762 23.11 -25.21 -2.19
C MET A 762 22.97 -25.36 -0.67
N ASP A 763 22.91 -26.59 -0.15
CA ASP A 763 22.84 -26.82 1.29
C ASP A 763 24.20 -26.64 1.96
N SER A 764 25.31 -26.95 1.28
CA SER A 764 26.68 -26.66 1.71
C SER A 764 26.90 -25.16 1.99
N ILE A 765 26.56 -24.30 1.02
CA ILE A 765 26.59 -22.83 1.19
C ILE A 765 25.72 -22.42 2.37
N LEU A 766 24.47 -22.89 2.39
CA LEU A 766 23.49 -22.49 3.39
C LEU A 766 23.67 -23.21 4.75
N LEU A 767 24.75 -23.95 4.97
CA LEU A 767 25.17 -24.49 6.26
C LEU A 767 26.51 -23.88 6.71
N SER A 768 27.31 -23.40 5.75
CA SER A 768 28.59 -22.73 6.02
C SER A 768 28.42 -21.34 6.66
N THR A 769 29.49 -20.86 7.30
CA THR A 769 29.65 -19.48 7.82
C THR A 769 30.72 -18.74 7.01
N LEU A 770 30.98 -17.47 7.32
CA LEU A 770 32.05 -16.69 6.69
C LEU A 770 33.26 -16.48 7.62
N GLU A 771 33.38 -17.23 8.71
CA GLU A 771 34.28 -16.90 9.83
C GLU A 771 35.76 -16.83 9.43
N CYS A 772 36.24 -17.76 8.59
CA CYS A 772 37.61 -17.71 8.04
C CYS A 772 37.89 -16.39 7.30
N PHE A 773 36.90 -15.83 6.58
CA PHE A 773 37.08 -14.63 5.75
C PHE A 773 37.08 -13.32 6.55
N TYR A 774 36.82 -13.38 7.86
CA TYR A 774 37.10 -12.27 8.78
C TYR A 774 38.46 -12.40 9.48
N ASP A 775 39.11 -13.58 9.44
CA ASP A 775 40.41 -13.81 10.09
C ASP A 775 41.57 -13.77 9.08
N LYS A 776 42.45 -12.78 9.26
CA LYS A 776 43.69 -12.64 8.48
C LYS A 776 44.59 -13.89 8.58
N LYS A 777 44.64 -14.58 9.71
CA LYS A 777 45.43 -15.81 9.85
C LYS A 777 44.84 -16.93 9.00
N CYS A 778 43.52 -17.09 9.00
CA CYS A 778 42.87 -18.09 8.18
C CYS A 778 43.08 -17.82 6.68
N ILE A 779 42.93 -16.57 6.24
CA ILE A 779 43.20 -16.18 4.84
C ILE A 779 44.66 -16.46 4.46
N GLN A 780 45.63 -16.17 5.34
CA GLN A 780 47.02 -16.52 5.09
C GLN A 780 47.22 -18.03 4.94
N ILE A 781 46.56 -18.85 5.77
CA ILE A 781 46.57 -20.32 5.62
C ILE A 781 46.01 -20.76 4.26
N LEU A 782 44.94 -20.14 3.76
CA LEU A 782 44.40 -20.45 2.42
C LEU A 782 45.42 -20.16 1.31
N LEU A 783 46.13 -19.02 1.42
CA LEU A 783 47.17 -18.62 0.46
C LEU A 783 48.42 -19.50 0.55
N ASP A 784 48.86 -19.85 1.76
CA ASP A 784 50.05 -20.69 2.00
C ASP A 784 49.84 -22.16 1.58
N LYS A 785 48.59 -22.65 1.58
CA LYS A 785 48.22 -24.03 1.25
C LYS A 785 47.76 -24.23 -0.20
N TYR A 786 47.94 -23.24 -1.06
CA TYR A 786 47.48 -23.30 -2.46
C TYR A 786 48.06 -24.51 -3.23
N ASP A 787 49.37 -24.74 -3.12
CA ASP A 787 50.14 -25.88 -3.67
C ASP A 787 50.32 -27.05 -2.67
N PHE A 788 49.40 -27.25 -1.72
CA PHE A 788 49.52 -28.31 -0.72
C PHE A 788 49.47 -29.72 -1.33
N ASP A 789 50.38 -30.63 -0.96
CA ASP A 789 50.47 -32.03 -1.43
C ASP A 789 50.80 -32.21 -2.94
N ILE A 790 50.18 -31.44 -3.83
CA ILE A 790 50.39 -31.45 -5.28
C ILE A 790 50.62 -30.00 -5.76
N VAL A 791 51.80 -29.74 -6.31
CA VAL A 791 52.19 -28.44 -6.89
C VAL A 791 51.56 -28.26 -8.27
N GLY A 792 51.02 -27.08 -8.56
CA GLY A 792 50.41 -26.74 -9.85
C GLY A 792 49.03 -27.36 -10.08
N LEU A 793 48.38 -27.88 -9.03
CA LEU A 793 47.03 -28.45 -9.09
C LEU A 793 45.97 -27.39 -9.41
N VAL A 794 46.19 -26.18 -8.90
CA VAL A 794 45.40 -24.99 -9.13
C VAL A 794 46.27 -23.90 -9.75
N SER A 795 45.62 -22.93 -10.38
CA SER A 795 46.29 -21.84 -11.07
C SER A 795 47.14 -21.01 -10.10
N PRO A 796 48.35 -20.58 -10.51
CA PRO A 796 49.18 -19.71 -9.68
C PRO A 796 48.44 -18.46 -9.23
N LEU A 797 48.50 -18.15 -7.93
CA LEU A 797 47.86 -16.97 -7.36
C LEU A 797 48.35 -15.70 -8.04
N ASN A 798 47.45 -14.99 -8.73
CA ASN A 798 47.78 -13.71 -9.33
C ASN A 798 48.12 -12.65 -8.24
N LYS A 799 48.75 -11.54 -8.65
CA LYS A 799 49.22 -10.49 -7.72
C LYS A 799 48.11 -9.78 -6.92
N ARG A 800 46.83 -9.88 -7.33
CA ARG A 800 45.69 -9.33 -6.59
C ARG A 800 45.09 -10.38 -5.65
N ALA A 801 44.94 -11.63 -6.09
CA ALA A 801 44.48 -12.76 -5.27
C ALA A 801 45.37 -12.95 -4.02
N SER A 802 46.69 -12.88 -4.20
CA SER A 802 47.68 -12.94 -3.11
C SER A 802 47.67 -11.73 -2.16
N GLN A 803 46.92 -10.67 -2.48
CA GLN A 803 46.75 -9.47 -1.65
C GLN A 803 45.33 -9.32 -1.08
N ILE A 804 44.49 -10.35 -1.22
CA ILE A 804 43.08 -10.32 -0.81
C ILE A 804 42.92 -9.98 0.68
N ARG A 805 41.95 -9.11 0.98
CA ARG A 805 41.76 -8.56 2.32
C ARG A 805 40.64 -9.25 3.10
N PRO A 806 40.78 -9.43 4.43
CA PRO A 806 39.69 -9.88 5.27
C PRO A 806 38.47 -8.95 5.21
N LEU A 807 37.29 -9.55 5.29
CA LEU A 807 36.04 -8.83 5.51
C LEU A 807 36.12 -8.03 6.82
N GLN A 808 35.63 -6.80 6.79
CA GLN A 808 35.62 -5.91 7.96
C GLN A 808 34.42 -6.25 8.85
N LYS A 809 34.67 -6.61 10.11
CA LYS A 809 33.64 -7.05 11.08
C LYS A 809 32.75 -5.89 11.50
N GLU A 810 33.33 -4.71 11.62
CA GLU A 810 32.72 -3.45 12.04
C GLU A 810 31.59 -3.02 11.11
N ASN A 811 31.63 -3.48 9.85
CA ASN A 811 30.64 -3.19 8.83
C ASN A 811 29.46 -4.16 8.83
N SER A 812 29.43 -5.19 9.67
CA SER A 812 28.35 -6.19 9.70
C SER A 812 27.62 -6.25 11.03
N ARG A 813 26.28 -6.39 10.98
CA ARG A 813 25.46 -6.70 12.15
C ARG A 813 25.44 -8.20 12.48
N PHE A 814 25.96 -9.04 11.59
CA PHE A 814 26.04 -10.48 11.77
C PHE A 814 27.37 -10.85 12.46
N LEU A 815 27.34 -11.89 13.28
CA LEU A 815 28.57 -12.46 13.83
C LEU A 815 29.34 -13.19 12.71
N PRO A 816 30.68 -13.26 12.74
CA PRO A 816 31.46 -13.98 11.73
C PRO A 816 31.07 -15.46 11.56
N ASN A 817 30.63 -16.10 12.65
CA ASN A 817 30.12 -17.48 12.67
C ASN A 817 28.60 -17.59 12.41
N ALA A 818 27.93 -16.51 12.00
CA ALA A 818 26.56 -16.60 11.52
C ALA A 818 26.54 -17.42 10.21
N THR A 819 25.58 -18.33 10.08
CA THR A 819 25.47 -19.11 8.85
C THR A 819 25.10 -18.21 7.67
N ILE A 820 25.60 -18.51 6.47
CA ILE A 820 25.21 -17.80 5.24
C ILE A 820 23.70 -17.88 5.01
N ARG A 821 23.03 -18.93 5.51
CA ARG A 821 21.56 -19.02 5.55
C ARG A 821 20.91 -17.93 6.39
N GLU A 822 21.50 -17.55 7.52
CA GLU A 822 20.98 -16.49 8.39
C GLU A 822 21.10 -15.14 7.69
N ILE A 823 22.29 -14.84 7.16
CA ILE A 823 22.59 -13.62 6.38
C ILE A 823 21.66 -13.55 5.15
N PHE A 824 21.52 -14.64 4.39
CA PHE A 824 20.63 -14.74 3.23
C PHE A 824 19.13 -14.71 3.60
N SER A 825 18.74 -15.22 4.78
CA SER A 825 17.38 -15.07 5.29
C SER A 825 17.03 -13.62 5.65
N ASN A 826 18.01 -12.72 5.61
CA ASN A 826 17.86 -11.27 5.68
C ASN A 826 18.15 -10.58 4.33
N LEU A 827 18.14 -11.32 3.21
CA LEU A 827 18.47 -10.83 1.86
C LEU A 827 19.88 -10.23 1.74
N PHE A 828 20.83 -10.69 2.56
CA PHE A 828 22.14 -10.04 2.73
C PHE A 828 22.03 -8.54 3.06
N VAL A 829 20.91 -8.04 3.59
CA VAL A 829 20.77 -6.64 3.99
C VAL A 829 21.28 -6.46 5.41
N GLU A 830 22.31 -5.64 5.54
CA GLU A 830 22.81 -5.14 6.81
C GLU A 830 21.81 -4.14 7.38
N ASP A 831 21.58 -3.03 6.66
CA ASP A 831 20.74 -1.92 7.10
C ASP A 831 19.72 -1.50 6.05
N TRP A 832 18.45 -1.41 6.43
CA TRP A 832 17.39 -0.80 5.64
C TRP A 832 17.39 0.72 5.82
N MET A 833 18.39 1.41 5.29
CA MET A 833 18.47 2.87 5.39
C MET A 833 17.31 3.51 4.60
N TYR A 834 16.53 4.35 5.27
CA TYR A 834 15.42 5.10 4.68
C TYR A 834 15.35 6.52 5.24
N SER A 835 14.75 7.43 4.46
CA SER A 835 14.45 8.79 4.91
C SER A 835 13.01 9.16 4.56
N SER A 836 12.33 9.85 5.48
CA SER A 836 10.91 10.22 5.36
C SER A 836 10.73 11.73 5.18
N ASN A 837 10.12 12.15 4.07
CA ASN A 837 9.90 13.56 3.75
C ASN A 837 8.53 14.06 4.25
N TYR A 838 8.51 14.60 5.47
CA TYR A 838 7.31 15.19 6.06
C TYR A 838 6.77 16.41 5.29
N THR A 839 7.63 17.20 4.66
CA THR A 839 7.20 18.37 3.88
C THR A 839 6.38 17.92 2.66
N ALA A 840 6.88 16.95 1.90
CA ALA A 840 6.16 16.37 0.77
C ALA A 840 4.85 15.66 1.18
N TYR A 841 4.81 15.07 2.39
CA TYR A 841 3.58 14.55 2.99
C TYR A 841 2.57 15.69 3.26
N TYR A 842 2.99 16.74 3.98
CA TYR A 842 2.12 17.83 4.41
C TYR A 842 1.55 18.60 3.21
N GLU A 843 2.39 18.91 2.23
CA GLU A 843 1.99 19.54 0.96
C GLU A 843 0.98 18.69 0.18
N ARG A 844 1.09 17.36 0.21
CA ARG A 844 0.13 16.49 -0.48
C ARG A 844 -1.15 16.28 0.31
N CYS A 845 -1.08 16.17 1.64
CA CYS A 845 -2.26 16.17 2.50
C CYS A 845 -3.04 17.49 2.36
N ALA A 846 -2.33 18.62 2.26
CA ALA A 846 -2.88 19.97 2.05
C ALA A 846 -4.15 20.24 2.89
N PRO A 847 -4.02 20.40 4.23
CA PRO A 847 -5.15 20.71 5.09
C PRO A 847 -5.80 22.03 4.66
N THR A 848 -7.10 21.98 4.38
CA THR A 848 -7.86 23.16 3.92
C THR A 848 -8.46 23.93 5.09
N HIS A 849 -9.00 23.22 6.08
CA HIS A 849 -9.54 23.78 7.31
C HIS A 849 -9.08 22.95 8.51
N CYS A 850 -8.71 23.64 9.57
CA CYS A 850 -8.42 23.09 10.89
C CYS A 850 -9.34 23.71 11.94
N THR A 851 -9.80 22.92 12.91
CA THR A 851 -10.62 23.38 14.03
C THR A 851 -10.06 22.91 15.36
N TYR A 852 -10.06 23.77 16.38
CA TYR A 852 -9.71 23.43 17.75
C TYR A 852 -10.62 24.15 18.76
N THR A 853 -10.68 23.64 19.99
CA THR A 853 -11.38 24.27 21.11
C THR A 853 -10.41 24.48 22.27
N SER A 854 -10.23 25.73 22.68
CA SER A 854 -9.50 26.08 23.90
C SER A 854 -10.45 26.12 25.09
N ASP A 855 -10.25 25.27 26.09
CA ASP A 855 -10.89 25.48 27.39
C ASP A 855 -10.27 26.70 28.10
N PRO A 856 -11.04 27.49 28.85
CA PRO A 856 -10.48 28.59 29.65
C PRO A 856 -9.62 28.02 30.78
N PRO A 857 -8.51 28.68 31.16
CA PRO A 857 -7.71 28.25 32.31
C PRO A 857 -8.56 28.26 33.59
N SER A 858 -8.38 27.23 34.41
CA SER A 858 -9.13 26.98 35.64
C SER A 858 -8.84 28.04 36.71
N VAL A 859 -9.76 28.97 36.90
CA VAL A 859 -9.79 29.89 38.06
C VAL A 859 -11.17 29.84 38.70
N GLU A 860 -11.40 28.78 39.47
CA GLU A 860 -12.64 28.55 40.22
C GLU A 860 -12.40 28.90 41.71
N LYS A 861 -13.34 29.63 42.32
CA LYS A 861 -13.44 30.06 43.75
C LYS A 861 -13.03 31.50 44.11
N LYS A 862 -13.92 32.44 43.80
CA LYS A 862 -14.55 33.36 44.78
C LYS A 862 -15.55 34.27 44.05
N PHE A 863 -16.83 34.25 44.44
CA PHE A 863 -17.73 35.43 44.60
C PHE A 863 -19.18 35.03 44.94
N GLN A 864 -19.37 34.10 45.88
CA GLN A 864 -20.69 33.56 46.25
C GLN A 864 -21.47 34.43 47.27
N HIS A 865 -21.35 35.76 47.18
CA HIS A 865 -21.99 36.70 48.11
C HIS A 865 -22.59 37.96 47.46
N GLN A 866 -22.54 38.09 46.12
CA GLN A 866 -23.12 39.22 45.39
C GLN A 866 -24.44 38.86 44.66
N GLU A 867 -24.78 37.57 44.53
CA GLU A 867 -25.93 37.11 43.73
C GLU A 867 -27.30 37.42 44.35
N ILE A 868 -27.40 37.43 45.69
CA ILE A 868 -28.69 37.52 46.41
C ILE A 868 -29.38 38.89 46.25
N ILE A 869 -28.62 39.96 46.01
CA ILE A 869 -29.16 41.32 45.83
C ILE A 869 -29.62 41.54 44.38
N ALA A 870 -28.95 40.95 43.39
CA ALA A 870 -29.33 41.06 41.98
C ALA A 870 -30.66 40.35 41.67
N THR A 871 -30.92 39.19 42.29
CA THR A 871 -32.12 38.37 42.05
C THR A 871 -33.45 39.11 42.27
N ARG A 872 -33.52 40.02 43.24
CA ARG A 872 -34.80 40.69 43.59
C ARG A 872 -35.22 41.77 42.60
N ILE A 873 -34.27 42.39 41.89
CA ILE A 873 -34.55 43.38 40.83
C ILE A 873 -34.89 42.67 39.51
N TYR A 874 -34.28 41.50 39.27
CA TYR A 874 -34.48 40.71 38.04
C TYR A 874 -35.93 40.21 37.89
N ILE A 875 -36.56 39.76 38.97
CA ILE A 875 -37.93 39.16 38.97
C ILE A 875 -38.99 40.15 38.45
N PHE A 876 -38.86 41.46 38.73
CA PHE A 876 -39.83 42.45 38.27
C PHE A 876 -39.68 42.79 36.78
N LEU A 877 -38.44 42.84 36.27
CA LEU A 877 -38.15 43.05 34.85
C LEU A 877 -38.49 41.80 34.00
N PHE A 878 -38.39 40.61 34.58
CA PHE A 878 -38.67 39.33 33.93
C PHE A 878 -40.12 39.21 33.43
N ILE A 879 -41.10 39.68 34.19
CA ILE A 879 -42.54 39.59 33.85
C ILE A 879 -42.87 40.44 32.60
N LEU A 880 -42.20 41.59 32.41
CA LEU A 880 -42.39 42.45 31.24
C LEU A 880 -41.72 41.86 29.97
N CYS A 881 -40.57 41.20 30.11
CA CYS A 881 -39.92 40.53 28.98
C CYS A 881 -40.70 39.31 28.46
N LEU A 882 -41.39 38.56 29.33
CA LEU A 882 -42.19 37.39 28.94
C LEU A 882 -43.25 37.70 27.89
N ILE A 883 -43.93 38.85 28.00
CA ILE A 883 -44.97 39.28 27.05
C ILE A 883 -44.37 39.64 25.69
N ALA A 884 -43.20 40.28 25.67
CA ALA A 884 -42.51 40.67 24.44
C ALA A 884 -41.92 39.47 23.67
N VAL A 885 -41.35 38.48 24.37
CA VAL A 885 -40.76 37.29 23.73
C VAL A 885 -41.84 36.42 23.09
N PHE A 886 -42.97 36.21 23.77
CA PHE A 886 -44.08 35.37 23.26
C PHE A 886 -44.66 35.86 21.92
N ILE A 887 -44.61 37.19 21.66
CA ILE A 887 -45.09 37.80 20.42
C ILE A 887 -44.05 37.74 19.29
N TYR A 888 -42.75 37.65 19.62
CA TYR A 888 -41.66 37.85 18.64
C TYR A 888 -40.95 36.56 18.20
N SER A 889 -41.13 35.43 18.89
CA SER A 889 -40.29 34.22 18.72
C SER A 889 -40.93 33.05 17.95
N GLY A 890 -41.86 33.29 17.04
CA GLY A 890 -42.33 32.29 16.07
C GLY A 890 -42.88 32.93 14.79
N PRO A 891 -43.07 32.21 13.67
CA PRO A 891 -42.74 30.80 13.40
C PRO A 891 -41.65 30.59 12.32
N PHE A 892 -40.79 31.58 12.04
CA PHE A 892 -39.93 31.61 10.83
C PHE A 892 -38.44 31.27 11.02
N SER A 893 -38.05 30.53 12.08
CA SER A 893 -36.64 30.17 12.32
C SER A 893 -36.41 28.66 12.19
N GLU A 894 -35.99 28.20 11.01
CA GLU A 894 -35.40 26.85 10.84
C GLU A 894 -33.92 26.87 11.30
N GLU A 895 -33.69 26.84 12.62
CA GLU A 895 -32.35 26.53 13.13
C GLU A 895 -32.06 25.03 13.05
N THR A 896 -30.84 24.69 12.60
CA THR A 896 -30.35 23.31 12.58
C THR A 896 -29.45 23.08 13.78
N ARG A 897 -29.92 22.28 14.73
CA ARG A 897 -29.16 22.00 15.96
C ARG A 897 -28.11 20.94 15.68
N SER A 898 -26.83 21.31 15.79
CA SER A 898 -25.71 20.37 15.78
C SER A 898 -25.53 19.76 17.17
N ILE A 899 -25.62 18.43 17.24
CA ILE A 899 -25.41 17.65 18.46
C ILE A 899 -24.04 16.98 18.33
N LYS A 900 -23.15 17.26 19.29
CA LYS A 900 -21.85 16.60 19.45
C LYS A 900 -21.91 15.65 20.64
N ILE A 901 -21.33 14.46 20.48
CA ILE A 901 -21.19 13.45 21.52
C ILE A 901 -19.69 13.10 21.61
N PRO A 902 -18.96 13.63 22.60
CA PRO A 902 -17.56 13.27 22.82
C PRO A 902 -17.46 11.83 23.35
N HIS A 903 -16.42 11.11 22.93
CA HIS A 903 -16.08 9.74 23.35
C HIS A 903 -17.29 8.78 23.41
N PRO A 904 -18.04 8.62 22.30
CA PRO A 904 -19.25 7.80 22.26
C PRO A 904 -18.90 6.33 22.52
N THR A 905 -19.66 5.69 23.42
CA THR A 905 -19.52 4.23 23.63
C THR A 905 -20.08 3.45 22.44
N MET A 906 -19.64 2.20 22.29
CA MET A 906 -20.04 1.30 21.21
C MET A 906 -21.57 1.23 21.03
N SER A 907 -22.32 1.11 22.13
CA SER A 907 -23.79 1.05 22.11
C SER A 907 -24.47 2.38 21.75
N ILE A 908 -23.81 3.52 21.98
CA ILE A 908 -24.28 4.84 21.55
C ILE A 908 -24.12 4.96 20.03
N VAL A 909 -22.95 4.56 19.48
CA VAL A 909 -22.69 4.59 18.03
C VAL A 909 -23.72 3.75 17.28
N GLU A 910 -24.00 2.52 17.73
CA GLU A 910 -25.00 1.66 17.09
C GLU A 910 -26.41 2.27 17.12
N LYS A 911 -26.85 2.82 18.26
CA LYS A 911 -28.15 3.50 18.38
C LYS A 911 -28.26 4.75 17.49
N LEU A 912 -27.15 5.44 17.22
CA LEU A 912 -27.13 6.59 16.30
C LEU A 912 -27.26 6.14 14.85
N TYR A 913 -26.52 5.12 14.42
CA TYR A 913 -26.64 4.56 13.06
C TYR A 913 -28.04 3.97 12.79
N GLN A 914 -28.66 3.30 13.78
CA GLN A 914 -30.04 2.81 13.66
C GLN A 914 -31.08 3.92 13.43
N LYS A 915 -30.82 5.15 13.86
CA LYS A 915 -31.73 6.31 13.64
C LYS A 915 -31.66 6.88 12.22
N ASN A 916 -30.78 6.37 11.36
CA ASN A 916 -30.69 6.71 9.94
C ASN A 916 -30.55 8.23 9.67
N ILE A 917 -29.80 8.93 10.53
CA ILE A 917 -29.64 10.38 10.52
C ILE A 917 -28.68 10.79 9.39
N SER A 918 -29.18 11.51 8.39
CA SER A 918 -28.44 11.83 7.15
C SER A 918 -27.15 12.65 7.33
N SER A 919 -27.00 13.29 8.48
CA SER A 919 -25.88 14.17 8.86
C SER A 919 -24.92 13.53 9.89
N LEU A 920 -25.12 12.26 10.24
CA LEU A 920 -24.28 11.56 11.21
C LEU A 920 -22.89 11.25 10.65
N SER A 921 -21.86 11.69 11.38
CA SER A 921 -20.46 11.32 11.22
C SER A 921 -19.87 10.98 12.59
N CYS A 922 -19.12 9.88 12.65
CA CYS A 922 -18.46 9.31 13.81
C CYS A 922 -17.04 8.88 13.37
N PRO A 923 -16.15 9.84 13.04
CA PRO A 923 -14.84 9.55 12.47
C PRO A 923 -13.95 8.71 13.40
N CYS A 924 -13.23 7.74 12.81
CA CYS A 924 -12.12 7.08 13.51
C CYS A 924 -10.90 8.02 13.55
N SER A 925 -10.25 8.17 14.72
CA SER A 925 -8.95 8.88 14.76
C SER A 925 -7.84 8.04 14.12
N ASN A 926 -7.92 6.71 14.23
CA ASN A 926 -7.12 5.80 13.42
C ASN A 926 -8.01 5.13 12.36
N ALA A 927 -7.94 5.63 11.13
CA ALA A 927 -8.77 5.15 10.03
C ALA A 927 -8.30 3.82 9.43
N ALA A 928 -7.14 3.27 9.82
CA ALA A 928 -6.59 2.03 9.28
C ALA A 928 -6.17 1.10 10.44
N VAL A 929 -6.98 0.06 10.68
CA VAL A 929 -6.74 -0.87 11.80
C VAL A 929 -6.21 -2.20 11.26
N PRO A 930 -5.00 -2.65 11.65
CA PRO A 930 -4.46 -3.94 11.23
C PRO A 930 -5.34 -5.10 11.66
N TYR A 931 -5.52 -6.09 10.78
CA TYR A 931 -6.37 -7.26 11.01
C TYR A 931 -5.94 -8.04 12.26
N SER A 932 -4.63 -8.12 12.55
CA SER A 932 -4.08 -8.76 13.75
C SER A 932 -4.59 -8.17 15.08
N THR A 933 -5.16 -6.95 15.07
CA THR A 933 -5.75 -6.30 16.26
C THR A 933 -7.05 -6.96 16.70
N PHE A 934 -7.83 -7.47 15.74
CA PHE A 934 -9.22 -7.91 15.96
C PHE A 934 -9.56 -9.28 15.36
N LEU A 935 -8.68 -9.87 14.53
CA LEU A 935 -8.88 -11.16 13.90
C LEU A 935 -7.75 -12.12 14.27
N THR A 936 -8.12 -13.26 14.83
CA THR A 936 -7.22 -14.41 15.03
C THR A 936 -7.66 -15.57 14.14
N LEU A 937 -6.73 -16.21 13.45
CA LEU A 937 -6.96 -17.39 12.61
C LEU A 937 -6.12 -18.55 13.16
N ILE A 938 -6.76 -19.69 13.46
CA ILE A 938 -6.09 -20.88 13.99
C ILE A 938 -6.34 -22.06 13.03
N PRO A 939 -5.30 -22.57 12.36
CA PRO A 939 -5.41 -23.73 11.48
C PRO A 939 -5.26 -25.05 12.25
N HIS A 940 -6.24 -25.96 12.11
CA HIS A 940 -6.17 -27.31 12.66
C HIS A 940 -5.65 -28.30 11.62
N TYR A 941 -4.47 -28.87 11.89
CA TYR A 941 -3.80 -29.79 10.97
C TYR A 941 -4.29 -31.22 11.12
N HIS A 942 -4.43 -31.91 9.99
CA HIS A 942 -4.80 -33.31 9.90
C HIS A 942 -3.82 -34.20 10.67
N SER A 943 -4.36 -35.20 11.36
CA SER A 943 -3.65 -36.21 12.15
C SER A 943 -2.43 -36.87 11.48
N ILE A 944 -2.36 -36.90 10.14
CA ILE A 944 -1.18 -37.41 9.42
C ILE A 944 0.08 -36.58 9.73
N CYS A 945 -0.07 -35.27 9.95
CA CYS A 945 1.03 -34.35 10.28
C CYS A 945 1.47 -34.43 11.76
N SER A 946 0.85 -35.27 12.57
CA SER A 946 1.27 -35.65 13.93
C SER A 946 1.43 -37.17 14.11
N SER A 947 1.30 -37.95 13.03
CA SER A 947 1.37 -39.42 13.07
C SER A 947 2.79 -39.96 13.30
N GLU A 948 2.89 -41.17 13.83
CA GLU A 948 4.18 -41.85 14.03
C GLU A 948 4.95 -42.06 12.72
N TYR A 949 4.24 -42.31 11.61
CA TYR A 949 4.81 -42.55 10.29
C TYR A 949 5.80 -41.47 9.83
N ILE A 950 5.54 -40.20 10.16
CA ILE A 950 6.38 -39.07 9.76
C ILE A 950 7.56 -38.79 10.71
N SER A 951 7.67 -39.54 11.81
CA SER A 951 8.76 -39.40 12.78
C SER A 951 10.12 -39.79 12.18
N LEU A 952 11.20 -39.49 12.91
CA LEU A 952 12.54 -39.93 12.51
C LEU A 952 12.81 -41.39 12.95
N SER A 953 12.36 -41.77 14.16
CA SER A 953 12.48 -43.14 14.69
C SER A 953 11.81 -44.16 13.78
N TYR A 954 10.53 -43.99 13.46
CA TYR A 954 9.79 -44.91 12.59
C TYR A 954 10.47 -45.12 11.22
N ARG A 955 10.99 -44.04 10.62
CA ARG A 955 11.70 -44.12 9.33
C ARG A 955 13.08 -44.79 9.43
N ILE A 956 13.76 -44.67 10.57
CA ILE A 956 14.99 -45.42 10.87
C ILE A 956 14.67 -46.90 11.03
N ASP A 957 13.66 -47.25 11.83
CA ASP A 957 13.28 -48.64 12.10
C ASP A 957 12.72 -49.34 10.85
N LEU A 958 12.01 -48.61 9.99
CA LEU A 958 11.63 -49.07 8.67
C LEU A 958 12.84 -49.40 7.79
N LEU A 959 13.88 -48.55 7.76
CA LEU A 959 15.10 -48.84 6.99
C LEU A 959 15.90 -50.02 7.56
N LYS A 960 15.87 -50.25 8.89
CA LYS A 960 16.52 -51.44 9.51
C LYS A 960 15.94 -52.77 9.05
N LYS A 961 14.67 -52.82 8.60
CA LYS A 961 14.04 -54.06 8.09
C LYS A 961 14.67 -54.57 6.80
N ASN A 962 15.39 -53.73 6.07
CA ASN A 962 16.14 -54.06 4.85
C ASN A 962 15.32 -54.74 3.73
N GLU A 963 13.99 -54.55 3.72
CA GLU A 963 13.12 -54.99 2.63
C GLU A 963 13.25 -54.04 1.42
N ASN A 964 13.19 -54.57 0.20
CA ASN A 964 13.25 -53.76 -1.04
C ASN A 964 12.22 -52.61 -1.08
N ILE A 965 11.08 -52.75 -0.40
CA ILE A 965 10.01 -51.74 -0.32
C ILE A 965 10.29 -50.65 0.73
N SER A 966 11.10 -50.93 1.75
CA SER A 966 11.28 -50.07 2.93
C SER A 966 11.93 -48.73 2.59
N LEU A 967 12.84 -48.68 1.61
CA LEU A 967 13.46 -47.45 1.14
C LEU A 967 12.44 -46.51 0.46
N ALA A 968 11.57 -47.05 -0.40
CA ALA A 968 10.53 -46.28 -1.09
C ALA A 968 9.49 -45.75 -0.09
N LEU A 969 9.08 -46.57 0.88
CA LEU A 969 8.18 -46.18 1.97
C LEU A 969 8.81 -45.10 2.88
N SER A 970 10.08 -45.26 3.27
CA SER A 970 10.78 -44.27 4.10
C SER A 970 10.88 -42.91 3.42
N ASN A 971 11.14 -42.88 2.11
CA ASN A 971 11.12 -41.62 1.34
C ASN A 971 9.70 -41.04 1.20
N HIS A 972 8.69 -41.89 1.01
CA HIS A 972 7.29 -41.46 0.97
C HIS A 972 6.90 -40.73 2.26
N TYR A 973 7.15 -41.33 3.43
CA TYR A 973 6.87 -40.69 4.72
C TYR A 973 7.74 -39.45 4.98
N ARG A 974 9.01 -39.43 4.52
CA ARG A 974 9.88 -38.22 4.53
C ARG A 974 9.27 -37.08 3.73
N LEU A 975 8.67 -37.36 2.57
CA LEU A 975 7.98 -36.35 1.77
C LEU A 975 6.76 -35.79 2.50
N ILE A 976 5.91 -36.65 3.09
CA ILE A 976 4.77 -36.21 3.92
C ILE A 976 5.26 -35.30 5.06
N ALA A 977 6.27 -35.74 5.82
CA ALA A 977 6.86 -34.97 6.92
C ALA A 977 7.34 -33.57 6.48
N SER A 978 8.01 -33.49 5.32
CA SER A 978 8.52 -32.23 4.80
C SER A 978 7.41 -31.32 4.26
N LEU A 979 6.38 -31.87 3.61
CA LEU A 979 5.22 -31.11 3.14
C LEU A 979 4.38 -30.58 4.30
N CYS A 980 4.06 -31.40 5.32
CA CYS A 980 3.41 -30.94 6.55
C CYS A 980 4.18 -29.76 7.19
N ARG A 981 5.49 -29.92 7.39
CA ARG A 981 6.35 -28.88 7.99
C ARG A 981 6.46 -27.61 7.13
N SER A 982 6.40 -27.74 5.81
CA SER A 982 6.48 -26.61 4.87
C SER A 982 5.16 -25.87 4.77
N SER A 983 4.04 -26.60 4.70
CA SER A 983 2.67 -26.09 4.72
C SER A 983 2.40 -25.30 5.99
N ARG A 984 2.78 -25.85 7.15
CA ARG A 984 2.62 -25.16 8.44
C ARG A 984 3.33 -23.81 8.49
N ARG A 985 4.63 -23.76 8.15
CA ARG A 985 5.38 -22.49 8.13
C ARG A 985 4.85 -21.50 7.10
N PHE A 986 4.48 -21.99 5.91
CA PHE A 986 3.88 -21.15 4.88
C PHE A 986 2.58 -20.49 5.37
N ILE A 987 1.76 -21.23 6.12
CA ILE A 987 0.53 -20.72 6.72
C ILE A 987 0.79 -19.76 7.89
N GLU A 988 1.74 -20.07 8.79
CA GLU A 988 2.18 -19.15 9.85
C GLU A 988 2.59 -17.79 9.26
N TYR A 989 3.36 -17.79 8.16
CA TYR A 989 3.71 -16.57 7.42
C TYR A 989 2.52 -15.93 6.71
N ALA A 990 1.65 -16.69 6.05
CA ALA A 990 0.48 -16.14 5.36
C ALA A 990 -0.50 -15.45 6.33
N ILE A 991 -0.72 -16.02 7.52
CA ILE A 991 -1.52 -15.43 8.59
C ILE A 991 -0.86 -14.15 9.11
N GLN A 992 0.46 -14.15 9.36
CA GLN A 992 1.19 -12.93 9.75
C GLN A 992 1.02 -11.82 8.70
N MET A 993 1.29 -12.12 7.43
CA MET A 993 1.13 -11.20 6.30
C MET A 993 -0.30 -10.63 6.22
N PHE A 994 -1.31 -11.49 6.34
CA PHE A 994 -2.72 -11.10 6.32
C PHE A 994 -3.11 -10.23 7.53
N GLY A 995 -2.58 -10.56 8.71
CA GLY A 995 -2.76 -9.76 9.93
C GLY A 995 -2.20 -8.33 9.81
N THR A 996 -1.18 -8.11 8.97
CA THR A 996 -0.67 -6.75 8.69
C THR A 996 -1.47 -5.98 7.63
N ARG A 997 -2.44 -6.60 6.94
CA ARG A 997 -3.42 -5.86 6.11
C ARG A 997 -4.36 -5.08 7.03
N GLU A 998 -4.90 -3.98 6.54
CA GLU A 998 -5.70 -3.06 7.36
C GLU A 998 -7.16 -2.98 6.90
N LEU A 999 -8.05 -2.89 7.88
CA LEU A 999 -9.42 -2.48 7.66
C LEU A 999 -9.45 -0.96 7.67
N VAL A 1000 -9.67 -0.36 6.48
CA VAL A 1000 -9.72 1.10 6.35
C VAL A 1000 -11.15 1.59 6.49
N GLY A 1001 -11.45 2.17 7.65
CA GLY A 1001 -12.75 2.75 8.01
C GLY A 1001 -12.58 4.23 8.36
N VAL A 1002 -13.06 5.11 7.49
CA VAL A 1002 -13.05 6.57 7.73
C VAL A 1002 -14.04 6.97 8.81
N GLU A 1003 -15.17 6.26 8.85
CA GLU A 1003 -16.22 6.35 9.85
C GLU A 1003 -16.19 5.07 10.70
N THR A 1004 -16.54 5.18 11.98
CA THR A 1004 -16.61 4.05 12.90
C THR A 1004 -17.66 3.06 12.41
N LEU A 1005 -17.24 1.85 12.04
CA LEU A 1005 -18.15 0.81 11.56
C LEU A 1005 -19.06 0.33 12.70
N THR A 1006 -20.34 0.07 12.42
CA THR A 1006 -21.22 -0.69 13.32
C THR A 1006 -20.80 -2.16 13.36
N HIS A 1007 -21.24 -2.92 14.38
CA HIS A 1007 -20.95 -4.36 14.46
C HIS A 1007 -21.41 -5.11 13.19
N SER A 1008 -22.58 -4.77 12.64
CA SER A 1008 -23.09 -5.34 11.39
C SER A 1008 -22.23 -4.98 10.18
N SER A 1009 -21.73 -3.74 10.10
CA SER A 1009 -20.90 -3.27 8.98
C SER A 1009 -19.48 -3.80 9.05
N PHE A 1010 -18.96 -4.05 10.25
CA PHE A 1010 -17.71 -4.73 10.52
C PHE A 1010 -17.79 -6.20 10.10
N ASP A 1011 -18.81 -6.93 10.58
CA ASP A 1011 -19.05 -8.33 10.21
C ASP A 1011 -19.17 -8.53 8.69
N ASN A 1012 -19.95 -7.67 8.02
CA ASN A 1012 -20.14 -7.71 6.57
C ASN A 1012 -18.84 -7.46 5.77
N GLN A 1013 -17.82 -6.85 6.37
CA GLN A 1013 -16.52 -6.63 5.73
C GLN A 1013 -15.49 -7.72 6.06
N ILE A 1014 -15.50 -8.24 7.29
CA ILE A 1014 -14.50 -9.21 7.75
C ILE A 1014 -14.90 -10.66 7.44
N LYS A 1015 -16.16 -11.06 7.63
CA LYS A 1015 -16.58 -12.46 7.37
C LYS A 1015 -16.31 -12.92 5.92
N PRO A 1016 -16.44 -12.08 4.88
CA PRO A 1016 -16.06 -12.45 3.51
C PRO A 1016 -14.54 -12.47 3.23
N SER A 1017 -13.71 -11.76 4.00
CA SER A 1017 -12.27 -11.66 3.70
C SER A 1017 -11.49 -12.91 4.12
N ILE A 1018 -11.94 -13.62 5.16
CA ILE A 1018 -11.35 -14.88 5.65
C ILE A 1018 -11.37 -16.00 4.59
N PRO A 1019 -12.52 -16.39 3.99
CA PRO A 1019 -12.52 -17.44 2.96
C PRO A 1019 -11.80 -17.02 1.67
N VAL A 1020 -11.76 -15.72 1.35
CA VAL A 1020 -10.95 -15.20 0.24
C VAL A 1020 -9.46 -15.40 0.52
N PHE A 1021 -8.98 -15.01 1.71
CA PHE A 1021 -7.59 -15.25 2.14
C PHE A 1021 -7.21 -16.74 2.07
N ILE A 1022 -8.05 -17.64 2.60
CA ILE A 1022 -7.79 -19.09 2.58
C ILE A 1022 -7.69 -19.60 1.12
N ARG A 1023 -8.59 -19.15 0.24
CA ARG A 1023 -8.61 -19.53 -1.19
C ARG A 1023 -7.39 -19.01 -1.95
N GLU A 1024 -7.09 -17.72 -1.85
CA GLU A 1024 -5.93 -17.07 -2.49
C GLU A 1024 -4.62 -17.78 -2.08
N THR A 1025 -4.47 -18.02 -0.77
CA THR A 1025 -3.30 -18.68 -0.18
C THR A 1025 -3.14 -20.11 -0.71
N SER A 1026 -4.22 -20.90 -0.73
CA SER A 1026 -4.25 -22.27 -1.27
C SER A 1026 -3.92 -22.33 -2.76
N ASN A 1027 -4.51 -21.45 -3.57
CA ASN A 1027 -4.25 -21.39 -5.00
C ASN A 1027 -2.78 -21.09 -5.30
N TYR A 1028 -2.20 -20.07 -4.65
CA TYR A 1028 -0.79 -19.70 -4.81
C TYR A 1028 0.14 -20.87 -4.45
N TYR A 1029 -0.04 -21.48 -3.27
CA TYR A 1029 0.79 -22.61 -2.84
C TYR A 1029 0.72 -23.79 -3.82
N ARG A 1030 -0.51 -24.17 -4.22
CA ARG A 1030 -0.74 -25.24 -5.19
C ARG A 1030 -0.08 -24.93 -6.53
N ARG A 1031 -0.18 -23.70 -7.04
CA ARG A 1031 0.46 -23.25 -8.29
C ARG A 1031 1.97 -23.40 -8.19
N VAL A 1032 2.59 -22.84 -7.14
CA VAL A 1032 4.04 -22.83 -6.94
C VAL A 1032 4.58 -24.26 -6.77
N VAL A 1033 4.01 -25.09 -5.89
CA VAL A 1033 4.46 -26.47 -5.70
C VAL A 1033 4.27 -27.31 -6.97
N SER A 1034 3.12 -27.17 -7.64
CA SER A 1034 2.87 -27.89 -8.90
C SER A 1034 3.82 -27.44 -10.01
N PHE A 1035 4.23 -26.17 -10.06
CA PHE A 1035 5.18 -25.67 -11.03
C PHE A 1035 6.58 -26.24 -10.77
N ILE A 1036 7.08 -26.11 -9.53
CA ILE A 1036 8.41 -26.62 -9.13
C ILE A 1036 8.58 -28.09 -9.50
N VAL A 1037 7.64 -28.96 -9.10
CA VAL A 1037 7.74 -30.40 -9.37
C VAL A 1037 7.62 -30.72 -10.87
N ARG A 1038 6.72 -30.03 -11.60
CA ARG A 1038 6.59 -30.23 -13.04
C ARG A 1038 7.83 -29.78 -13.81
N SER A 1039 8.53 -28.74 -13.34
CA SER A 1039 9.80 -28.30 -13.93
C SER A 1039 10.88 -29.36 -13.86
N PHE A 1040 10.97 -30.13 -12.76
CA PHE A 1040 11.89 -31.28 -12.67
C PHE A 1040 11.52 -32.38 -13.69
N SER A 1041 10.23 -32.62 -13.91
CA SER A 1041 9.75 -33.61 -14.87
C SER A 1041 10.00 -33.19 -16.32
N VAL A 1042 9.82 -31.91 -16.70
CA VAL A 1042 10.11 -31.45 -18.07
C VAL A 1042 11.61 -31.27 -18.34
N ASN A 1043 12.43 -31.11 -17.29
CA ASN A 1043 13.88 -31.23 -17.38
C ASN A 1043 14.39 -32.69 -17.32
N GLN A 1044 13.50 -33.67 -17.19
CA GLN A 1044 13.82 -35.11 -17.09
C GLN A 1044 14.87 -35.44 -16.02
N LEU A 1045 14.84 -34.74 -14.87
CA LEU A 1045 15.88 -34.87 -13.85
C LEU A 1045 15.90 -36.28 -13.23
N LEU A 1046 17.08 -36.87 -13.12
CA LEU A 1046 17.29 -38.15 -12.45
C LEU A 1046 17.14 -38.03 -10.93
N HIS A 1047 16.75 -39.14 -10.31
CA HIS A 1047 16.64 -39.25 -8.85
C HIS A 1047 16.99 -40.66 -8.38
N ILE A 1048 17.43 -40.78 -7.13
CA ILE A 1048 18.05 -42.00 -6.55
C ILE A 1048 17.22 -43.28 -6.78
N PHE A 1049 15.89 -43.21 -6.71
CA PHE A 1049 15.03 -44.40 -6.83
C PHE A 1049 14.80 -44.91 -8.27
N THR A 1050 15.22 -44.18 -9.31
CA THR A 1050 15.06 -44.61 -10.73
C THR A 1050 13.62 -45.00 -11.10
N THR A 1051 12.63 -44.23 -10.62
CA THR A 1051 11.20 -44.48 -10.91
C THR A 1051 10.71 -43.71 -12.14
N ASN A 1052 11.51 -42.80 -12.69
CA ASN A 1052 11.26 -42.12 -13.95
C ASN A 1052 12.11 -42.64 -15.13
N TRP A 1053 13.37 -43.04 -14.89
CA TRP A 1053 14.32 -43.51 -15.90
C TRP A 1053 15.13 -44.70 -15.39
N GLN A 1054 15.38 -45.65 -16.28
CA GLN A 1054 16.26 -46.82 -16.14
C GLN A 1054 17.62 -46.51 -16.80
N LEU A 1055 18.69 -47.15 -16.31
CA LEU A 1055 20.05 -46.99 -16.81
C LEU A 1055 20.61 -48.34 -17.26
N SER A 1056 21.32 -48.36 -18.39
CA SER A 1056 21.99 -49.54 -18.93
C SER A 1056 23.35 -49.18 -19.53
N PHE A 1057 24.27 -50.13 -19.49
CA PHE A 1057 25.56 -50.04 -20.19
C PHE A 1057 25.36 -50.18 -21.70
N SER A 1058 26.23 -49.57 -22.51
CA SER A 1058 26.38 -49.88 -23.94
C SER A 1058 27.40 -51.02 -24.14
N ASP A 1059 27.21 -51.84 -25.19
CA ASP A 1059 28.09 -52.98 -25.50
C ASP A 1059 29.34 -52.55 -26.30
N GLU A 1060 30.08 -51.53 -25.84
CA GLU A 1060 31.26 -50.96 -26.52
C GLU A 1060 32.58 -51.39 -25.87
N ASN A 1061 33.63 -51.60 -26.67
CA ASN A 1061 34.79 -52.43 -26.30
C ASN A 1061 35.79 -51.81 -25.30
N GLU A 1062 35.75 -50.49 -25.06
CA GLU A 1062 36.77 -49.80 -24.24
C GLU A 1062 36.17 -48.97 -23.09
N LEU A 1063 35.07 -48.25 -23.33
CA LEU A 1063 34.30 -47.52 -22.31
C LEU A 1063 32.80 -47.76 -22.51
N TYR A 1064 32.11 -48.18 -21.45
CA TYR A 1064 30.67 -48.35 -21.44
C TYR A 1064 29.98 -47.01 -21.18
N ILE A 1065 29.29 -46.51 -22.19
CA ILE A 1065 28.47 -45.30 -22.12
C ILE A 1065 27.15 -45.66 -21.47
N ILE A 1066 26.75 -44.94 -20.43
CA ILE A 1066 25.50 -45.22 -19.75
C ILE A 1066 24.34 -44.61 -20.55
N LYS A 1067 23.53 -45.48 -21.15
CA LYS A 1067 22.29 -45.13 -21.85
C LYS A 1067 21.13 -45.10 -20.86
N THR A 1068 20.22 -44.17 -21.09
CA THR A 1068 19.09 -43.86 -20.20
C THR A 1068 17.77 -44.08 -20.94
N PHE A 1069 16.93 -44.97 -20.42
CA PHE A 1069 15.64 -45.31 -21.02
C PHE A 1069 14.51 -44.91 -20.07
N PRO A 1070 13.42 -44.28 -20.55
CA PRO A 1070 12.37 -43.83 -19.65
C PRO A 1070 11.55 -45.02 -19.16
N ARG A 1071 11.23 -45.04 -17.87
CA ARG A 1071 10.45 -46.12 -17.28
C ARG A 1071 9.04 -46.12 -17.87
N HIS A 1072 8.65 -47.28 -18.38
CA HIS A 1072 7.29 -47.59 -18.82
C HIS A 1072 6.58 -48.39 -17.72
N PHE A 1073 5.33 -48.04 -17.45
CA PHE A 1073 4.45 -48.75 -16.53
C PHE A 1073 3.44 -49.57 -17.34
N PRO A 1074 3.56 -50.92 -17.38
CA PRO A 1074 2.75 -51.77 -18.25
C PRO A 1074 1.24 -51.65 -17.97
N SER A 1075 0.87 -51.62 -16.68
CA SER A 1075 -0.51 -51.57 -16.19
C SER A 1075 -1.33 -50.35 -16.67
N SER A 1076 -0.65 -49.24 -17.00
CA SER A 1076 -1.28 -48.00 -17.46
C SER A 1076 -0.84 -47.59 -18.87
N ASN A 1077 -0.04 -48.42 -19.55
CA ASN A 1077 0.64 -48.12 -20.81
C ASN A 1077 1.23 -46.70 -20.86
N CYS A 1078 2.01 -46.36 -19.83
CA CYS A 1078 2.41 -44.98 -19.54
C CYS A 1078 3.93 -44.84 -19.43
N SER A 1079 4.53 -43.87 -20.13
CA SER A 1079 5.95 -43.54 -20.06
C SER A 1079 6.19 -42.22 -19.31
N CYS A 1080 7.14 -42.21 -18.38
CA CYS A 1080 7.48 -41.02 -17.59
C CYS A 1080 8.09 -39.87 -18.42
N ALA A 1081 8.67 -40.18 -19.59
CA ALA A 1081 9.12 -39.17 -20.54
C ALA A 1081 7.96 -38.30 -21.07
N THR A 1082 6.75 -38.84 -21.22
CA THR A 1082 5.62 -38.15 -21.87
C THR A 1082 4.44 -37.85 -20.95
N SER A 1083 4.38 -38.45 -19.75
CA SER A 1083 3.29 -38.24 -18.79
C SER A 1083 3.80 -38.19 -17.34
N TYR A 1084 3.15 -37.40 -16.49
CA TYR A 1084 3.43 -37.29 -15.03
C TYR A 1084 2.39 -38.05 -14.17
N ASP A 1085 1.37 -38.62 -14.80
CA ASP A 1085 0.32 -39.42 -14.15
C ASP A 1085 0.63 -40.94 -14.16
N CYS A 1086 1.78 -41.36 -14.70
CA CYS A 1086 2.17 -42.78 -14.66
C CYS A 1086 2.40 -43.21 -13.22
N SER A 1087 1.82 -44.35 -12.86
CA SER A 1087 1.82 -44.85 -11.49
C SER A 1087 1.61 -46.36 -11.41
N GLU A 1088 2.03 -46.92 -10.27
CA GLU A 1088 1.99 -48.33 -9.94
C GLU A 1088 1.70 -48.47 -8.43
N GLN A 1089 0.87 -49.44 -8.03
CA GLN A 1089 0.57 -49.65 -6.62
C GLN A 1089 1.78 -50.28 -5.92
N LEU A 1090 2.15 -49.69 -4.77
CA LEU A 1090 3.21 -50.19 -3.90
C LEU A 1090 2.62 -50.92 -2.69
N THR A 1091 1.51 -50.38 -2.16
CA THR A 1091 0.62 -51.03 -1.19
C THR A 1091 -0.83 -50.63 -1.50
N ASN A 1092 -1.80 -51.05 -0.70
CA ASN A 1092 -3.22 -50.66 -0.85
C ASN A 1092 -3.43 -49.13 -0.84
N ASP A 1093 -2.64 -48.40 -0.04
CA ASP A 1093 -2.75 -46.95 0.13
C ASP A 1093 -1.61 -46.18 -0.55
N ILE A 1094 -0.44 -46.78 -0.75
CA ILE A 1094 0.75 -46.09 -1.28
C ILE A 1094 1.00 -46.46 -2.74
N VAL A 1095 1.24 -45.42 -3.53
CA VAL A 1095 1.43 -45.44 -4.97
C VAL A 1095 2.84 -44.95 -5.30
N MET A 1096 3.54 -45.69 -6.16
CA MET A 1096 4.75 -45.23 -6.83
C MET A 1096 4.36 -44.45 -8.08
N GLY A 1097 5.05 -43.35 -8.37
CA GLY A 1097 4.89 -42.56 -9.59
C GLY A 1097 6.24 -42.25 -10.23
N CYS A 1098 6.24 -41.49 -11.33
CA CYS A 1098 7.48 -41.07 -11.99
C CYS A 1098 8.45 -40.41 -11.01
N PHE A 1099 8.00 -39.37 -10.29
CA PHE A 1099 8.72 -38.81 -9.15
C PHE A 1099 8.04 -39.21 -7.84
N PRO A 1100 8.76 -39.21 -6.69
CA PRO A 1100 8.16 -39.44 -5.38
C PRO A 1100 6.95 -38.56 -5.06
N TYR A 1101 6.93 -37.31 -5.54
CA TYR A 1101 5.77 -36.41 -5.39
C TYR A 1101 4.53 -36.87 -6.17
N ASP A 1102 4.70 -37.45 -7.36
CA ASP A 1102 3.57 -37.95 -8.16
C ASP A 1102 2.91 -39.15 -7.48
N GLY A 1103 3.73 -40.07 -6.96
CA GLY A 1103 3.26 -41.19 -6.14
C GLY A 1103 2.54 -40.72 -4.87
N PHE A 1104 3.14 -39.77 -4.13
CA PHE A 1104 2.51 -39.14 -2.97
C PHE A 1104 1.13 -38.55 -3.30
N ARG A 1105 1.00 -37.76 -4.37
CA ARG A 1105 -0.28 -37.13 -4.75
C ARG A 1105 -1.41 -38.15 -4.93
N LEU A 1106 -1.09 -39.30 -5.51
CA LEU A 1106 -2.03 -40.37 -5.83
C LEU A 1106 -2.29 -41.33 -4.66
N SER A 1107 -1.39 -41.38 -3.69
CA SER A 1107 -1.51 -42.18 -2.46
C SER A 1107 -2.60 -41.64 -1.53
N LYS A 1108 -3.03 -42.49 -0.59
CA LYS A 1108 -4.13 -42.23 0.35
C LYS A 1108 -3.66 -42.34 1.80
N PHE A 1109 -4.45 -41.75 2.69
CA PHE A 1109 -4.43 -42.00 4.13
C PHE A 1109 -5.88 -41.90 4.62
N SER A 1110 -6.37 -42.90 5.35
CA SER A 1110 -7.77 -43.00 5.79
C SER A 1110 -8.77 -42.73 4.65
N ASN A 1111 -8.56 -43.37 3.48
CA ASN A 1111 -9.31 -43.17 2.22
C ASN A 1111 -9.24 -41.77 1.56
N VAL A 1112 -8.55 -40.79 2.15
CA VAL A 1112 -8.37 -39.45 1.55
C VAL A 1112 -7.06 -39.40 0.77
N SER A 1113 -7.09 -38.90 -0.47
CA SER A 1113 -5.88 -38.66 -1.27
C SER A 1113 -4.98 -37.62 -0.60
N LEU A 1114 -3.70 -37.96 -0.42
CA LEU A 1114 -2.71 -37.06 0.17
C LEU A 1114 -2.50 -35.79 -0.68
N GLY A 1115 -2.66 -35.89 -2.01
CA GLY A 1115 -2.70 -34.73 -2.89
C GLY A 1115 -3.85 -33.76 -2.58
N LYS A 1116 -5.03 -34.26 -2.20
CA LYS A 1116 -6.15 -33.41 -1.74
C LYS A 1116 -5.85 -32.73 -0.40
N LEU A 1117 -5.19 -33.45 0.53
CA LEU A 1117 -4.75 -32.88 1.80
C LEU A 1117 -3.70 -31.78 1.60
N ASN A 1118 -2.66 -32.04 0.77
CA ASN A 1118 -1.60 -31.07 0.48
C ASN A 1118 -2.14 -29.78 -0.17
N ASN A 1119 -3.12 -29.89 -1.08
CA ASN A 1119 -3.78 -28.72 -1.67
C ASN A 1119 -4.49 -27.82 -0.61
N ARG A 1120 -4.82 -28.38 0.55
CA ARG A 1120 -5.39 -27.68 1.72
C ARG A 1120 -4.37 -27.48 2.85
N PHE A 1121 -3.07 -27.54 2.58
CA PHE A 1121 -2.00 -27.40 3.59
C PHE A 1121 -2.02 -28.47 4.70
N PHE A 1122 -2.69 -29.60 4.46
CA PHE A 1122 -3.08 -30.57 5.49
C PHE A 1122 -3.92 -29.94 6.63
N ILE A 1123 -4.67 -28.87 6.35
CA ILE A 1123 -5.60 -28.26 7.31
C ILE A 1123 -6.99 -28.89 7.09
N GLU A 1124 -7.58 -29.41 8.16
CA GLU A 1124 -8.95 -29.96 8.15
C GLU A 1124 -9.97 -28.83 8.34
N THR A 1125 -9.77 -28.01 9.37
CA THR A 1125 -10.66 -26.91 9.75
C THR A 1125 -9.88 -25.65 10.11
N TRP A 1126 -10.56 -24.50 10.01
CA TRP A 1126 -10.04 -23.20 10.40
C TRP A 1126 -10.94 -22.61 11.47
N GLU A 1127 -10.41 -22.42 12.67
CA GLU A 1127 -11.02 -21.57 13.67
C GLU A 1127 -10.69 -20.11 13.37
N ASN A 1128 -11.68 -19.24 13.57
CA ASN A 1128 -11.50 -17.79 13.44
C ASN A 1128 -12.26 -17.08 14.56
N TYR A 1129 -11.62 -16.06 15.12
CA TYR A 1129 -12.16 -15.25 16.21
C TYR A 1129 -12.07 -13.78 15.82
N THR A 1130 -13.22 -13.12 15.73
CA THR A 1130 -13.35 -11.69 15.43
C THR A 1130 -13.81 -10.91 16.65
N ASN A 1131 -13.03 -9.92 17.08
CA ASN A 1131 -13.33 -9.08 18.23
C ASN A 1131 -13.61 -7.63 17.80
N TYR A 1132 -14.89 -7.30 17.63
CA TYR A 1132 -15.35 -5.96 17.28
C TYR A 1132 -14.99 -4.90 18.34
N THR A 1133 -14.93 -5.26 19.63
CA THR A 1133 -14.51 -4.35 20.71
C THR A 1133 -13.06 -3.89 20.54
N ASN A 1134 -12.14 -4.80 20.19
CA ASN A 1134 -10.76 -4.44 19.88
C ASN A 1134 -10.66 -3.51 18.67
N TYR A 1135 -11.44 -3.77 17.61
CA TYR A 1135 -11.52 -2.86 16.46
C TYR A 1135 -12.03 -1.46 16.87
N PHE A 1136 -13.11 -1.39 17.65
CA PHE A 1136 -13.70 -0.12 18.09
C PHE A 1136 -12.71 0.69 18.94
N GLN A 1137 -12.03 0.03 19.87
CA GLN A 1137 -10.98 0.65 20.70
C GLN A 1137 -9.76 1.10 19.87
N ALA A 1138 -9.40 0.38 18.80
CA ALA A 1138 -8.30 0.75 17.91
C ALA A 1138 -8.65 1.89 16.95
N CYS A 1139 -9.90 1.95 16.45
CA CYS A 1139 -10.45 3.05 15.65
C CYS A 1139 -10.42 4.39 16.40
N ARG A 1140 -10.64 4.37 17.73
CA ARG A 1140 -10.63 5.55 18.63
C ARG A 1140 -11.54 6.67 18.14
N THR A 1141 -12.85 6.47 18.22
CA THR A 1141 -13.85 7.51 17.91
C THR A 1141 -13.76 8.66 18.93
N SER A 1142 -13.35 9.86 18.48
CA SER A 1142 -13.15 11.02 19.37
C SER A 1142 -14.46 11.79 19.62
N GLU A 1143 -15.21 12.12 18.57
CA GLU A 1143 -16.57 12.66 18.67
C GLU A 1143 -17.47 12.08 17.57
N CYS A 1144 -18.74 11.80 17.90
CA CYS A 1144 -19.81 11.72 16.90
C CYS A 1144 -20.51 13.08 16.81
N HIS A 1145 -20.87 13.52 15.60
CA HIS A 1145 -21.71 14.70 15.41
C HIS A 1145 -22.82 14.45 14.39
N TYR A 1146 -23.97 15.09 14.60
CA TYR A 1146 -25.08 15.08 13.65
C TYR A 1146 -25.95 16.33 13.81
N THR A 1147 -26.63 16.74 12.73
CA THR A 1147 -27.58 17.85 12.72
C THR A 1147 -29.01 17.36 12.57
N LEU A 1148 -29.91 17.83 13.42
CA LEU A 1148 -31.35 17.62 13.25
C LEU A 1148 -32.03 18.93 12.82
N PRO A 1149 -33.03 18.89 11.93
CA PRO A 1149 -33.97 19.99 11.78
C PRO A 1149 -34.85 20.03 13.04
N ASP A 1150 -34.81 21.14 13.79
CA ASP A 1150 -35.61 21.28 15.00
C ASP A 1150 -37.06 21.65 14.62
N LYS A 1151 -37.86 20.63 14.27
CA LYS A 1151 -39.29 20.81 14.03
C LYS A 1151 -40.01 21.03 15.36
N ASN A 1152 -40.14 22.31 15.74
CA ASN A 1152 -41.12 22.85 16.70
C ASN A 1152 -41.53 21.86 17.80
N ASN A 1153 -40.57 21.35 18.58
CA ASN A 1153 -40.91 20.47 19.68
C ASN A 1153 -41.40 21.31 20.86
N PRO A 1154 -42.71 21.31 21.21
CA PRO A 1154 -43.20 22.10 22.33
C PRO A 1154 -42.59 21.65 23.66
N ILE A 1155 -42.13 20.39 23.75
CA ILE A 1155 -41.38 19.90 24.92
C ILE A 1155 -39.98 20.51 24.94
N PHE A 1156 -39.30 20.74 23.80
CA PHE A 1156 -38.01 21.45 23.84
C PHE A 1156 -38.17 22.94 24.19
N MET A 1157 -39.26 23.59 23.74
CA MET A 1157 -39.64 24.93 24.24
C MET A 1157 -39.90 24.90 25.75
N LEU A 1158 -40.69 23.92 26.24
CA LEU A 1158 -41.03 23.80 27.65
C LEU A 1158 -39.82 23.43 28.53
N THR A 1159 -38.89 22.57 28.06
CA THR A 1159 -37.65 22.24 28.77
C THR A 1159 -36.57 23.31 28.62
N THR A 1160 -36.67 24.20 27.63
CA THR A 1160 -35.82 25.41 27.59
C THR A 1160 -36.40 26.48 28.52
N LEU A 1161 -37.73 26.62 28.62
CA LEU A 1161 -38.39 27.40 29.69
C LEU A 1161 -38.01 26.88 31.08
N LEU A 1162 -38.17 25.57 31.32
CA LEU A 1162 -37.87 24.92 32.61
C LEU A 1162 -36.37 24.81 32.88
N GLY A 1163 -35.52 24.65 31.85
CA GLY A 1163 -34.06 24.63 32.00
C GLY A 1163 -33.46 26.00 32.30
N VAL A 1164 -34.13 27.08 31.89
CA VAL A 1164 -33.86 28.45 32.36
C VAL A 1164 -34.39 28.70 33.78
N TYR A 1165 -35.23 27.80 34.32
CA TYR A 1165 -35.89 27.94 35.63
C TYR A 1165 -35.72 26.74 36.59
N GLY A 1166 -34.74 25.87 36.35
CA GLY A 1166 -34.73 24.51 36.94
C GLY A 1166 -33.35 23.84 36.97
N GLY A 1167 -32.37 24.51 37.57
CA GLY A 1167 -31.07 23.93 37.92
C GLY A 1167 -30.47 24.68 39.11
N LYS A 1168 -30.02 23.95 40.13
CA LYS A 1168 -29.22 24.50 41.25
C LYS A 1168 -27.79 24.79 40.80
#